data_AF-A0A0F9JZS5-F1
#
_entry.id   AF-A0A0F9JZS5-F1
#
_cell.length_a   1.000
_cell.length_b   1.000
_cell.length_c   1.000
_cell.angle_alpha   90.00
_cell.angle_beta   90.00
_cell.angle_gamma   90.00
#
_symmetry.space_group_name_H-M   'P 1'
#
loop_
_entity.id
_entity.type
_entity.pdbx_description
1 polymer ?
#
loop_
_entity_poly.entity_id
_entity_poly.type
_entity_poly.pdbx_seq_one_letter_code
_entity_poly.pdbx_strand_id
1 'polypeptide(L)'
;MRKILISTIVLIILSGCAYLGNAHYDDLFGPEQTQERMVPHTTGAGADFLQNVKPVLDTRCVVCHGCYDAPCQLKLSSPEGIDRGLSKELVYDGTRLLATTPSRLLFDATNTQQWREKNFTPVLNERVQSEEANLAGSVLFNSLVLKQSHELPVNEVLDDEFDFSLARSQTCATMGEFDQLANDQPHGGMPYGLPGVSREEFNHLQNWLKGGGKMSHIQPPSKYDQNKIAGWEAFLNQDSLKYQLSARYIYEHWFLAHIYFTSENPQSFFKLVRSSTPPGEEIKLINTRRPYDDPKVSRVYYRFMQERTTILSKTHLPLELNEAKLLRLYEQFIAPDYTVTQMPSYEAKAASNPFKTFEVIPINSKYQFMLDEAELIIMGFIKGPVCRGQIALNVINDHFWVAFADPNKVATPAVGEMLMQHEEALELPAAEESNALPISSWVKYSVREKKYLQAKVELANKMFKGGEHLTTDLLWKGDGHNKNAALTIFRHFDSATVVKGFIGQEPKTTWILDYALFERIHYLLVAGFDVYGNIGHQLVTRLYMDFLRLEGEQNFLALLPEAKRNQIKKQWYRNSPPDLSKFFKNNREFSQPSGINYKTDDPQHELYTLMKEALAPVLSERYNYTEVPKPLNVVSNMPAKAVNLLPQLSFVLVKQKDDSHKGYTIIHHNAHYNISSLLNEDGQRAYEEDTATIVPGFIGDYP
;
A
#
# COMPACT_ATOMS: atom_id res chain seq x y z
N MET A 1 41.59 -20.08 13.57
CA MET A 1 41.33 -20.47 14.98
C MET A 1 41.14 -19.26 15.91
N ARG A 2 42.06 -18.29 15.99
CA ARG A 2 41.94 -17.14 16.92
C ARG A 2 40.70 -16.26 16.71
N LYS A 3 40.29 -15.97 15.46
CA LYS A 3 39.05 -15.23 15.15
C LYS A 3 37.77 -16.01 15.52
N ILE A 4 37.77 -17.33 15.32
CA ILE A 4 36.64 -18.20 15.69
C ILE A 4 36.51 -18.25 17.21
N LEU A 5 37.63 -18.41 17.94
CA LEU A 5 37.63 -18.41 19.41
C LEU A 5 37.13 -17.07 20.00
N ILE A 6 37.55 -15.94 19.41
CA ILE A 6 37.08 -14.61 19.84
C ILE A 6 35.59 -14.44 19.55
N SER A 7 35.10 -14.81 18.36
CA SER A 7 33.66 -14.77 18.07
C SER A 7 32.85 -15.69 18.98
N THR A 8 33.34 -16.89 19.31
CA THR A 8 32.66 -17.81 20.22
C THR A 8 32.63 -17.27 21.65
N ILE A 9 33.72 -16.68 22.14
CA ILE A 9 33.78 -16.07 23.48
C ILE A 9 32.84 -14.85 23.56
N VAL A 10 32.82 -14.00 22.54
CA VAL A 10 31.89 -12.86 22.46
C VAL A 10 30.43 -13.34 22.43
N LEU A 11 30.11 -14.40 21.69
CA LEU A 11 28.77 -14.99 21.66
C LEU A 11 28.34 -15.53 23.03
N ILE A 12 29.25 -16.18 23.76
CA ILE A 12 29.00 -16.71 25.10
C ILE A 12 28.80 -15.57 26.11
N ILE A 13 29.57 -14.49 26.01
CA ILE A 13 29.42 -13.34 26.92
C ILE A 13 28.09 -12.61 26.66
N LEU A 14 27.75 -12.36 25.39
CA LEU A 14 26.50 -11.67 25.03
C LEU A 14 25.25 -12.50 25.37
N SER A 15 25.27 -13.82 25.12
CA SER A 15 24.17 -14.70 25.54
C SER A 15 24.08 -14.87 27.06
N GLY A 16 25.21 -14.81 27.76
CA GLY A 16 25.27 -14.81 29.22
C GLY A 16 24.63 -13.56 29.85
N CYS A 17 24.85 -12.38 29.29
CA CYS A 17 24.26 -11.13 29.81
C CYS A 17 22.72 -11.12 29.70
N ALA A 18 22.15 -11.52 28.56
CA ALA A 18 20.70 -11.57 28.39
C ALA A 18 20.04 -12.63 29.31
N TYR A 19 20.70 -13.78 29.49
CA TYR A 19 20.23 -14.81 30.41
C TYR A 19 20.26 -14.35 31.86
N LEU A 20 21.35 -13.69 32.30
CA LEU A 20 21.47 -13.15 33.65
C LEU A 20 20.46 -12.02 33.92
N GLY A 21 20.21 -11.16 32.93
CA GLY A 21 19.20 -10.10 33.03
C GLY A 21 17.80 -10.67 33.24
N ASN A 22 17.37 -11.61 32.38
CA ASN A 22 16.06 -12.27 32.56
C ASN A 22 15.97 -13.06 33.88
N ALA A 23 17.02 -13.79 34.25
CA ALA A 23 17.06 -14.51 35.52
C ALA A 23 16.92 -13.56 36.73
N HIS A 24 17.53 -12.38 36.66
CA HIS A 24 17.40 -11.37 37.71
C HIS A 24 15.95 -10.88 37.87
N TYR A 25 15.26 -10.57 36.76
CA TYR A 25 13.86 -10.16 36.81
C TYR A 25 12.93 -11.30 37.24
N ASP A 26 13.24 -12.55 36.86
CA ASP A 26 12.50 -13.73 37.29
C ASP A 26 12.66 -14.00 38.80
N ASP A 27 13.85 -13.76 39.36
CA ASP A 27 14.08 -13.85 40.80
C ASP A 27 13.29 -12.79 41.58
N LEU A 28 13.17 -11.58 41.03
CA LEU A 28 12.45 -10.47 41.67
C LEU A 28 10.93 -10.59 41.56
N PHE A 29 10.42 -11.00 40.39
CA PHE A 29 9.01 -10.86 40.04
C PHE A 29 8.34 -12.17 39.58
N GLY A 30 9.07 -13.28 39.59
CA GLY A 30 8.62 -14.58 39.09
C GLY A 30 8.76 -14.73 37.57
N PRO A 31 8.57 -15.94 37.03
CA PRO A 31 8.71 -16.21 35.61
C PRO A 31 7.62 -15.51 34.79
N GLU A 32 7.95 -15.18 33.53
CA GLU A 32 6.99 -14.61 32.59
C GLU A 32 5.83 -15.58 32.27
N GLN A 33 4.61 -15.07 32.32
CA GLN A 33 3.37 -15.76 31.96
C GLN A 33 2.43 -14.80 31.22
N THR A 34 1.77 -15.29 30.17
CA THR A 34 0.82 -14.48 29.40
C THR A 34 -0.33 -14.00 30.29
N GLN A 35 -0.78 -12.76 30.04
CA GLN A 35 -1.77 -12.09 30.89
C GLN A 35 -3.07 -11.82 30.13
N GLU A 36 -4.22 -12.05 30.77
CA GLU A 36 -5.50 -11.64 30.21
C GLU A 36 -5.71 -10.13 30.45
N ARG A 37 -5.48 -9.31 29.41
CA ARG A 37 -5.58 -7.85 29.51
C ARG A 37 -6.87 -7.26 28.94
N MET A 38 -7.61 -8.03 28.15
CA MET A 38 -8.83 -7.56 27.52
C MET A 38 -9.95 -7.45 28.54
N VAL A 39 -10.55 -6.27 28.64
CA VAL A 39 -11.72 -5.99 29.49
C VAL A 39 -12.83 -5.33 28.66
N PRO A 40 -14.11 -5.47 29.06
CA PRO A 40 -15.19 -4.78 28.38
C PRO A 40 -15.03 -3.26 28.39
N HIS A 41 -15.41 -2.60 27.31
CA HIS A 41 -15.30 -1.14 27.16
C HIS A 41 -16.12 -0.34 28.18
N THR A 42 -17.10 -1.00 28.80
CA THR A 42 -17.97 -0.44 29.85
C THR A 42 -17.35 -0.48 31.25
N THR A 43 -16.25 -1.20 31.44
CA THR A 43 -15.52 -1.22 32.72
C THR A 43 -14.72 0.08 32.89
N GLY A 44 -14.41 0.46 34.14
CA GLY A 44 -13.59 1.64 34.41
C GLY A 44 -12.23 1.61 33.69
N ALA A 45 -11.54 0.47 33.73
CA ALA A 45 -10.25 0.29 33.04
C ALA A 45 -10.40 0.31 31.51
N GLY A 46 -11.46 -0.29 30.96
CA GLY A 46 -11.71 -0.28 29.52
C GLY A 46 -12.04 1.12 29.00
N ALA A 47 -12.86 1.88 29.73
CA ALA A 47 -13.18 3.27 29.40
C ALA A 47 -11.94 4.17 29.49
N ASP A 48 -11.14 4.03 30.55
CA ASP A 48 -9.88 4.77 30.72
C ASP A 48 -8.90 4.50 29.58
N PHE A 49 -8.71 3.23 29.19
CA PHE A 49 -7.87 2.89 28.04
C PHE A 49 -8.34 3.60 26.77
N LEU A 50 -9.63 3.56 26.46
CA LEU A 50 -10.15 4.15 25.22
C LEU A 50 -10.14 5.69 25.23
N GLN A 51 -10.37 6.32 26.38
CA GLN A 51 -10.52 7.78 26.49
C GLN A 51 -9.20 8.50 26.77
N ASN A 52 -8.28 7.88 27.51
CA ASN A 52 -7.09 8.56 28.02
C ASN A 52 -5.78 7.94 27.52
N VAL A 53 -5.71 6.62 27.33
CA VAL A 53 -4.46 5.93 26.92
C VAL A 53 -4.33 5.88 25.40
N LYS A 54 -5.36 5.36 24.74
CA LYS A 54 -5.39 5.14 23.29
C LYS A 54 -5.13 6.43 22.50
N PRO A 55 -5.70 7.61 22.85
CA PRO A 55 -5.39 8.85 22.14
C PRO A 55 -3.91 9.24 22.22
N VAL A 56 -3.24 8.99 23.35
CA VAL A 56 -1.78 9.22 23.47
C VAL A 56 -1.02 8.27 22.57
N LEU A 57 -1.34 6.97 22.61
CA LEU A 57 -0.69 5.98 21.73
C LEU A 57 -0.88 6.34 20.26
N ASP A 58 -2.10 6.70 19.85
CA ASP A 58 -2.44 7.05 18.48
C ASP A 58 -1.64 8.26 17.98
N THR A 59 -1.55 9.31 18.79
CA THR A 59 -0.92 10.58 18.40
C THR A 59 0.61 10.57 18.54
N ARG A 60 1.16 9.79 19.47
CA ARG A 60 2.59 9.81 19.81
C ARG A 60 3.37 8.60 19.29
N CYS A 61 2.72 7.45 19.15
CA CYS A 61 3.41 6.18 18.93
C CYS A 61 3.00 5.47 17.63
N VAL A 62 1.71 5.49 17.28
CA VAL A 62 1.18 4.71 16.16
C VAL A 62 1.69 5.19 14.79
N VAL A 63 2.07 6.46 14.66
CA VAL A 63 2.71 6.98 13.43
C VAL A 63 3.91 6.10 13.03
N CYS A 64 4.75 5.73 14.00
CA CYS A 64 5.88 4.81 13.81
C CYS A 64 5.46 3.33 13.91
N HIS A 65 4.53 3.00 14.81
CA HIS A 65 4.16 1.62 15.16
C HIS A 65 2.86 1.11 14.52
N GLY A 66 2.50 1.65 13.35
CA GLY A 66 1.19 1.41 12.74
C GLY A 66 1.15 0.44 11.55
N CYS A 67 2.20 0.35 10.73
CA CYS A 67 2.22 -0.47 9.49
C CYS A 67 3.33 -1.55 9.56
N TYR A 68 3.46 -2.43 8.57
CA TYR A 68 4.42 -3.55 8.56
C TYR A 68 5.88 -3.11 8.71
N ASP A 69 6.12 -1.82 8.52
CA ASP A 69 7.38 -1.14 8.68
C ASP A 69 7.70 -0.72 10.13
N ALA A 70 6.82 -1.04 11.07
CA ALA A 70 7.01 -0.76 12.47
C ALA A 70 8.31 -1.42 12.99
N PRO A 71 9.20 -0.66 13.67
CA PRO A 71 10.42 -1.21 14.26
C PRO A 71 10.09 -2.39 15.17
N CYS A 72 10.88 -3.46 15.06
CA CYS A 72 10.72 -4.70 15.84
C CYS A 72 9.34 -5.35 15.70
N GLN A 73 8.64 -5.07 14.58
CA GLN A 73 7.23 -5.45 14.37
C GLN A 73 6.27 -4.96 15.47
N LEU A 74 6.68 -4.05 16.37
CA LEU A 74 5.84 -3.63 17.48
C LEU A 74 4.66 -2.80 16.95
N LYS A 75 3.43 -3.27 17.19
CA LYS A 75 2.22 -2.58 16.77
C LYS A 75 1.50 -1.99 17.97
N LEU A 76 1.30 -0.68 17.97
CA LEU A 76 0.62 0.02 19.08
C LEU A 76 -0.79 0.48 18.71
N SER A 77 -1.25 0.12 17.50
CA SER A 77 -2.50 0.59 16.91
C SER A 77 -3.73 -0.22 17.32
N SER A 78 -3.56 -1.34 18.04
CA SER A 78 -4.66 -2.13 18.59
C SER A 78 -4.24 -2.86 19.87
N PRO A 79 -5.17 -3.27 20.74
CA PRO A 79 -4.85 -4.10 21.91
C PRO A 79 -4.10 -5.38 21.56
N GLU A 80 -4.49 -6.07 20.48
CA GLU A 80 -3.82 -7.29 20.02
C GLU A 80 -2.40 -7.03 19.54
N GLY A 81 -2.14 -5.86 18.95
CA GLY A 81 -0.80 -5.43 18.57
C GLY A 81 0.11 -5.21 19.78
N ILE A 82 -0.42 -4.51 20.79
CA ILE A 82 0.32 -4.18 22.02
C ILE A 82 0.67 -5.48 22.76
N ASP A 83 -0.31 -6.36 22.95
CA ASP A 83 -0.12 -7.59 23.72
C ASP A 83 0.73 -8.64 22.99
N ARG A 84 0.69 -8.65 21.64
CA ARG A 84 1.64 -9.43 20.83
C ARG A 84 3.09 -9.08 21.19
N GLY A 85 3.40 -7.79 21.35
CA GLY A 85 4.75 -7.32 21.67
C GLY A 85 5.68 -7.24 20.47
N LEU A 86 6.99 -7.45 20.69
CA LEU A 86 8.06 -7.20 19.73
C LEU A 86 8.70 -8.49 19.21
N SER A 87 9.27 -8.44 18.00
CA SER A 87 10.07 -9.50 17.39
C SER A 87 11.31 -8.92 16.73
N LYS A 88 12.43 -9.66 16.82
CA LYS A 88 13.70 -9.36 16.14
C LYS A 88 13.65 -9.68 14.64
N GLU A 89 12.62 -10.42 14.18
CA GLU A 89 12.50 -10.77 12.77
C GLU A 89 12.08 -9.55 11.93
N LEU A 90 12.73 -9.35 10.78
CA LEU A 90 12.35 -8.30 9.84
C LEU A 90 11.20 -8.77 8.95
N VAL A 91 10.18 -7.93 8.77
CA VAL A 91 9.11 -8.21 7.80
C VAL A 91 9.61 -7.93 6.38
N TYR A 92 10.07 -6.71 6.13
CA TYR A 92 10.76 -6.30 4.91
C TYR A 92 12.24 -6.71 4.98
N ASP A 93 12.56 -7.87 4.42
CA ASP A 93 13.93 -8.38 4.32
C ASP A 93 14.25 -8.74 2.87
N GLY A 94 14.92 -7.81 2.19
CA GLY A 94 15.36 -7.98 0.81
C GLY A 94 16.51 -8.97 0.62
N THR A 95 17.03 -9.61 1.68
CA THR A 95 18.14 -10.58 1.59
C THR A 95 17.69 -12.04 1.73
N ARG A 96 16.41 -12.26 2.01
CA ARG A 96 15.89 -13.57 2.39
C ARG A 96 15.86 -14.57 1.23
N LEU A 97 16.45 -15.75 1.42
CA LEU A 97 16.50 -16.82 0.41
C LEU A 97 15.20 -17.63 0.33
N LEU A 98 14.49 -17.80 1.44
CA LEU A 98 13.24 -18.56 1.55
C LEU A 98 12.15 -17.74 2.22
N ALA A 99 10.91 -17.85 1.78
CA ALA A 99 9.77 -17.22 2.42
C ALA A 99 9.69 -17.53 3.93
N THR A 100 9.33 -16.53 4.73
CA THR A 100 9.09 -16.71 6.17
C THR A 100 7.61 -16.95 6.48
N THR A 101 7.32 -17.31 7.72
CA THR A 101 5.97 -17.47 8.26
C THR A 101 5.34 -16.09 8.49
N PRO A 102 4.13 -15.82 7.97
CA PRO A 102 3.42 -14.57 8.23
C PRO A 102 3.15 -14.32 9.73
N SER A 103 3.16 -13.05 10.11
CA SER A 103 2.94 -12.55 11.48
C SER A 103 1.88 -11.44 11.53
N ARG A 104 0.81 -11.55 10.76
CA ARG A 104 -0.28 -10.57 10.65
C ARG A 104 -1.22 -10.70 11.85
N LEU A 105 -1.55 -9.56 12.47
CA LEU A 105 -2.48 -9.49 13.59
C LEU A 105 -3.86 -10.03 13.20
N LEU A 106 -4.49 -10.81 14.09
CA LEU A 106 -5.80 -11.46 13.92
C LEU A 106 -5.86 -12.61 12.89
N PHE A 107 -4.85 -12.77 12.03
CA PHE A 107 -4.80 -13.85 11.04
C PHE A 107 -3.85 -14.97 11.47
N ASP A 108 -2.63 -14.64 11.86
CA ASP A 108 -1.59 -15.67 12.03
C ASP A 108 -1.48 -16.18 13.48
N ALA A 109 -2.16 -15.52 14.42
CA ALA A 109 -2.45 -15.99 15.77
C ALA A 109 -3.67 -15.26 16.34
N THR A 110 -4.36 -15.92 17.28
CA THR A 110 -5.66 -15.51 17.85
C THR A 110 -5.58 -15.16 19.33
N ASN A 111 -4.46 -15.45 19.99
CA ASN A 111 -4.22 -15.13 21.39
C ASN A 111 -2.73 -14.89 21.65
N THR A 112 -2.42 -14.34 22.84
CA THR A 112 -1.07 -13.92 23.25
C THR A 112 -0.09 -15.08 23.38
N GLN A 113 -0.56 -16.25 23.86
CA GLN A 113 0.28 -17.44 23.99
C GLN A 113 0.84 -17.91 22.65
N GLN A 114 0.00 -17.92 21.60
CA GLN A 114 0.43 -18.26 20.24
C GLN A 114 1.48 -17.29 19.69
N TRP A 115 1.51 -16.04 20.14
CA TRP A 115 2.56 -15.08 19.77
C TRP A 115 3.89 -15.37 20.49
N ARG A 116 3.85 -15.76 21.76
CA ARG A 116 5.04 -16.21 22.50
C ARG A 116 5.66 -17.46 21.86
N GLU A 117 4.84 -18.41 21.42
CA GLU A 117 5.27 -19.59 20.66
C GLU A 117 5.93 -19.24 19.31
N LYS A 118 5.63 -18.05 18.77
CA LYS A 118 6.26 -17.47 17.57
C LYS A 118 7.44 -16.55 17.91
N ASN A 119 8.01 -16.66 19.11
CA ASN A 119 9.16 -15.87 19.58
C ASN A 119 8.92 -14.36 19.67
N PHE A 120 7.67 -13.91 19.75
CA PHE A 120 7.41 -12.53 20.16
C PHE A 120 7.59 -12.38 21.66
N THR A 121 8.19 -11.27 22.08
CA THR A 121 8.44 -10.97 23.50
C THR A 121 7.56 -9.81 23.97
N PRO A 122 7.14 -9.80 25.24
CA PRO A 122 6.19 -8.82 25.74
C PRO A 122 6.82 -7.43 25.87
N VAL A 123 6.00 -6.39 25.65
CA VAL A 123 6.36 -4.98 25.97
C VAL A 123 5.73 -4.48 27.27
N LEU A 124 4.74 -5.22 27.76
CA LEU A 124 4.06 -5.03 29.04
C LEU A 124 4.55 -6.11 30.02
N ASN A 125 4.51 -5.86 31.32
CA ASN A 125 4.97 -6.85 32.30
C ASN A 125 4.13 -8.13 32.27
N GLU A 126 4.76 -9.28 32.00
CA GLU A 126 4.15 -10.61 32.06
C GLU A 126 4.53 -11.41 33.32
N ARG A 127 5.24 -10.79 34.28
CA ARG A 127 5.54 -11.40 35.58
C ARG A 127 4.42 -11.10 36.58
N VAL A 128 4.70 -11.17 37.88
CA VAL A 128 3.70 -10.81 38.92
C VAL A 128 3.07 -9.45 38.64
N GLN A 129 1.74 -9.37 38.74
CA GLN A 129 0.97 -8.16 38.40
C GLN A 129 0.80 -7.24 39.63
N SER A 130 1.91 -6.76 40.20
CA SER A 130 1.91 -5.65 41.19
C SER A 130 2.22 -4.31 40.50
N GLU A 131 1.87 -3.18 41.12
CA GLU A 131 2.12 -1.87 40.52
C GLU A 131 3.62 -1.65 40.23
N GLU A 132 4.50 -2.06 41.14
CA GLU A 132 5.95 -1.93 41.00
C GLU A 132 6.49 -2.84 39.89
N ALA A 133 6.08 -4.12 39.90
CA ALA A 133 6.50 -5.09 38.90
C ALA A 133 5.98 -4.71 37.51
N ASN A 134 4.78 -4.16 37.43
CA ASN A 134 4.18 -3.72 36.17
C ASN A 134 4.96 -2.59 35.50
N LEU A 135 5.51 -1.67 36.29
CA LEU A 135 6.37 -0.62 35.78
C LEU A 135 7.78 -1.12 35.47
N ALA A 136 8.42 -1.79 36.43
CA ALA A 136 9.78 -2.29 36.29
C ALA A 136 9.92 -3.28 35.12
N GLY A 137 8.93 -4.17 34.96
CA GLY A 137 8.89 -5.19 33.92
C GLY A 137 8.40 -4.72 32.55
N SER A 138 8.08 -3.43 32.36
CA SER A 138 7.55 -2.91 31.10
C SER A 138 8.61 -2.22 30.25
N VAL A 139 8.94 -2.81 29.10
CA VAL A 139 9.79 -2.18 28.07
C VAL A 139 9.18 -0.85 27.62
N LEU A 140 7.86 -0.79 27.47
CA LEU A 140 7.17 0.45 27.09
C LEU A 140 7.35 1.56 28.14
N PHE A 141 7.16 1.25 29.42
CA PHE A 141 7.38 2.23 30.49
C PHE A 141 8.83 2.74 30.52
N ASN A 142 9.79 1.83 30.51
CA ASN A 142 11.21 2.18 30.59
C ASN A 142 11.67 2.98 29.36
N SER A 143 11.08 2.74 28.19
CA SER A 143 11.32 3.55 26.98
C SER A 143 10.83 4.99 27.11
N LEU A 144 9.71 5.21 27.81
CA LEU A 144 9.18 6.55 28.11
C LEU A 144 10.05 7.27 29.15
N VAL A 145 10.50 6.55 30.18
CA VAL A 145 11.40 7.10 31.21
C VAL A 145 12.75 7.47 30.62
N LEU A 146 13.32 6.63 29.76
CA LEU A 146 14.58 6.92 29.07
C LEU A 146 14.49 8.21 28.23
N LYS A 147 13.33 8.44 27.60
CA LYS A 147 13.09 9.67 26.84
C LYS A 147 13.02 10.91 27.74
N GLN A 148 12.44 10.78 28.93
CA GLN A 148 12.35 11.87 29.89
C GLN A 148 13.69 12.17 30.58
N SER A 149 14.57 11.18 30.73
CA SER A 149 15.88 11.38 31.35
C SER A 149 16.93 11.97 30.40
N HIS A 150 16.68 11.98 29.08
CA HIS A 150 17.57 12.54 28.06
C HIS A 150 16.79 13.41 27.06
N GLU A 151 16.65 14.70 27.38
CA GLU A 151 15.92 15.66 26.55
C GLU A 151 16.62 15.93 25.21
N LEU A 152 15.83 16.16 24.15
CA LEU A 152 16.37 16.57 22.86
C LEU A 152 16.77 18.05 22.86
N PRO A 153 17.77 18.45 22.05
CA PRO A 153 18.07 19.86 21.80
C PRO A 153 16.83 20.59 21.25
N VAL A 154 16.56 21.80 21.76
CA VAL A 154 15.42 22.61 21.33
C VAL A 154 15.83 23.49 20.15
N ASN A 155 15.17 23.34 19.00
CA ASN A 155 15.33 24.14 17.75
C ASN A 155 16.55 23.83 16.87
N GLU A 156 17.15 22.66 17.00
CA GLU A 156 18.20 22.21 16.09
C GLU A 156 17.70 21.03 15.25
N VAL A 157 18.21 20.96 14.01
CA VAL A 157 18.15 19.70 13.25
C VAL A 157 18.97 18.70 14.06
N LEU A 158 18.35 17.57 14.41
CA LEU A 158 19.04 16.51 15.14
C LEU A 158 20.28 16.06 14.35
N ASP A 159 21.38 15.85 15.06
CA ASP A 159 22.66 15.49 14.45
C ASP A 159 22.70 14.00 14.03
N ASP A 160 23.84 13.59 13.50
CA ASP A 160 24.05 12.24 12.97
C ASP A 160 24.02 11.13 14.04
N GLU A 161 23.88 11.45 15.34
CA GLU A 161 23.59 10.45 16.38
C GLU A 161 22.23 9.77 16.13
N PHE A 162 21.29 10.48 15.50
CA PHE A 162 19.95 9.99 15.23
C PHE A 162 19.85 9.33 13.85
N ASP A 163 19.77 8.01 13.82
CA ASP A 163 19.57 7.24 12.59
C ASP A 163 18.07 7.15 12.22
N PHE A 164 17.66 8.00 11.28
CA PHE A 164 16.34 7.99 10.64
C PHE A 164 16.30 7.20 9.32
N SER A 165 17.39 6.53 8.95
CA SER A 165 17.44 5.77 7.70
C SER A 165 16.45 4.60 7.71
N LEU A 166 15.93 4.27 6.53
CA LEU A 166 14.97 3.18 6.36
C LEU A 166 15.57 1.80 6.65
N ALA A 167 16.88 1.65 6.46
CA ALA A 167 17.63 0.41 6.62
C ALA A 167 18.41 0.34 7.95
N ARG A 168 18.06 1.20 8.92
CA ARG A 168 18.70 1.22 10.24
C ARG A 168 18.61 -0.14 10.92
N SER A 169 19.66 -0.48 11.67
CA SER A 169 19.64 -1.66 12.53
C SER A 169 18.57 -1.51 13.61
N GLN A 170 17.73 -2.52 13.79
CA GLN A 170 16.65 -2.47 14.78
C GLN A 170 17.15 -3.00 16.13
N THR A 171 17.01 -2.20 17.19
CA THR A 171 17.31 -2.64 18.55
C THR A 171 16.04 -3.05 19.28
N CYS A 172 15.80 -4.36 19.34
CA CYS A 172 14.57 -4.96 19.85
C CYS A 172 14.81 -5.59 21.22
N ALA A 173 15.14 -4.75 22.21
CA ALA A 173 15.50 -5.19 23.55
C ALA A 173 14.30 -5.76 24.31
N THR A 174 14.49 -6.92 24.91
CA THR A 174 13.62 -7.43 25.98
C THR A 174 13.87 -6.68 27.29
N MET A 175 13.04 -6.88 28.31
CA MET A 175 13.26 -6.20 29.60
C MET A 175 14.61 -6.58 30.23
N GLY A 176 15.03 -7.84 30.14
CA GLY A 176 16.36 -8.28 30.60
C GLY A 176 17.54 -7.68 29.81
N GLU A 177 17.30 -7.12 28.62
CA GLU A 177 18.31 -6.45 27.78
C GLU A 177 18.20 -4.91 27.87
N PHE A 178 17.18 -4.36 28.54
CA PHE A 178 16.84 -2.93 28.44
C PHE A 178 17.86 -2.03 29.13
N ASP A 179 18.44 -2.43 30.25
CA ASP A 179 19.46 -1.62 30.94
C ASP A 179 20.71 -1.44 30.08
N GLN A 180 21.08 -2.48 29.32
CA GLN A 180 22.17 -2.38 28.35
C GLN A 180 21.81 -1.42 27.22
N LEU A 181 20.59 -1.52 26.67
CA LEU A 181 20.10 -0.58 25.67
C LEU A 181 20.16 0.87 26.17
N ALA A 182 19.67 1.14 27.38
CA ALA A 182 19.64 2.49 27.95
C ALA A 182 21.05 3.08 28.14
N ASN A 183 22.03 2.24 28.47
CA ASN A 183 23.43 2.65 28.61
C ASN A 183 24.10 2.88 27.23
N ASP A 184 23.86 1.99 26.28
CA ASP A 184 24.48 2.03 24.95
C ASP A 184 23.85 3.10 24.05
N GLN A 185 22.57 3.42 24.26
CA GLN A 185 21.78 4.39 23.48
C GLN A 185 20.92 5.29 24.39
N PRO A 186 21.51 6.29 25.08
CA PRO A 186 20.79 7.16 26.01
C PRO A 186 19.62 7.93 25.38
N HIS A 187 19.77 8.36 24.12
CA HIS A 187 18.70 9.01 23.34
C HIS A 187 17.74 8.04 22.63
N GLY A 188 17.84 6.74 22.91
CA GLY A 188 17.00 5.68 22.35
C GLY A 188 15.56 5.64 22.90
N GLY A 189 15.22 6.52 23.85
CA GLY A 189 13.89 6.64 24.42
C GLY A 189 12.81 7.01 23.39
N MET A 190 11.56 6.61 23.67
CA MET A 190 10.42 6.80 22.76
C MET A 190 9.51 7.95 23.23
N PRO A 191 8.95 8.78 22.33
CA PRO A 191 9.09 8.77 20.87
C PRO A 191 10.52 9.13 20.38
N TYR A 192 11.11 8.26 19.56
CA TYR A 192 12.49 8.40 19.09
C TYR A 192 12.62 9.58 18.12
N GLY A 193 13.60 10.46 18.37
CA GLY A 193 13.84 11.64 17.54
C GLY A 193 12.72 12.68 17.52
N LEU A 194 11.68 12.51 18.33
CA LEU A 194 10.57 13.45 18.47
C LEU A 194 10.48 13.96 19.91
N PRO A 195 9.79 15.08 20.17
CA PRO A 195 9.52 15.53 21.54
C PRO A 195 8.88 14.41 22.38
N GLY A 196 9.27 14.35 23.66
CA GLY A 196 8.66 13.42 24.61
C GLY A 196 7.16 13.68 24.78
N VAL A 197 6.45 12.69 25.34
CA VAL A 197 5.06 12.89 25.75
C VAL A 197 5.00 13.93 26.88
N SER A 198 3.93 14.74 26.90
CA SER A 198 3.69 15.70 27.98
C SER A 198 3.53 14.99 29.33
N ARG A 199 3.63 15.76 30.42
CA ARG A 199 3.48 15.22 31.77
C ARG A 199 2.10 14.59 32.00
N GLU A 200 1.05 15.16 31.43
CA GLU A 200 -0.31 14.62 31.52
C GLU A 200 -0.44 13.30 30.74
N GLU A 201 0.02 13.28 29.49
CA GLU A 201 0.08 12.07 28.66
C GLU A 201 0.89 10.95 29.35
N PHE A 202 2.03 11.27 29.95
CA PHE A 202 2.85 10.32 30.70
C PHE A 202 2.10 9.75 31.90
N ASN A 203 1.36 10.57 32.66
CA ASN A 203 0.61 10.10 33.82
C ASN A 203 -0.50 9.11 33.42
N HIS A 204 -1.19 9.35 32.30
CA HIS A 204 -2.17 8.41 31.76
C HIS A 204 -1.52 7.07 31.42
N LEU A 205 -0.41 7.10 30.67
CA LEU A 205 0.34 5.89 30.32
C LEU A 205 0.88 5.16 31.56
N GLN A 206 1.46 5.89 32.52
CA GLN A 206 1.99 5.32 33.75
C GLN A 206 0.89 4.64 34.57
N ASN A 207 -0.25 5.28 34.79
CA ASN A 207 -1.34 4.71 35.58
C ASN A 207 -1.93 3.46 34.92
N TRP A 208 -2.09 3.48 33.60
CA TRP A 208 -2.49 2.32 32.83
C TRP A 208 -1.50 1.15 32.97
N LEU A 209 -0.20 1.43 32.87
CA LEU A 209 0.86 0.43 33.01
C LEU A 209 0.89 -0.13 34.44
N LYS A 210 0.83 0.71 35.48
CA LYS A 210 0.70 0.29 36.89
C LYS A 210 -0.46 -0.69 37.10
N GLY A 211 -1.61 -0.42 36.48
CA GLY A 211 -2.81 -1.26 36.52
C GLY A 211 -2.71 -2.57 35.72
N GLY A 212 -1.53 -2.95 35.23
CA GLY A 212 -1.31 -4.16 34.45
C GLY A 212 -1.75 -4.01 32.99
N GLY A 213 -1.79 -2.79 32.46
CA GLY A 213 -2.02 -2.54 31.03
C GLY A 213 -3.34 -3.12 30.51
N LYS A 214 -4.44 -3.02 31.27
CA LYS A 214 -5.76 -3.49 30.83
C LYS A 214 -6.22 -2.68 29.61
N MET A 215 -6.79 -3.35 28.62
CA MET A 215 -7.14 -2.76 27.32
C MET A 215 -8.55 -3.15 26.93
N SER A 216 -9.14 -2.37 26.01
CA SER A 216 -10.47 -2.68 25.49
C SER A 216 -10.55 -2.47 23.99
N HIS A 217 -11.42 -3.25 23.35
CA HIS A 217 -11.84 -2.98 21.99
C HIS A 217 -12.76 -1.77 21.95
N ILE A 218 -12.83 -1.13 20.78
CA ILE A 218 -13.84 -0.11 20.51
C ILE A 218 -15.25 -0.68 20.68
N GLN A 219 -16.23 0.22 20.77
CA GLN A 219 -17.63 -0.18 20.91
C GLN A 219 -18.06 -1.07 19.73
N PRO A 220 -18.95 -2.06 19.97
CA PRO A 220 -19.50 -2.88 18.91
C PRO A 220 -20.19 -2.05 17.81
N PRO A 221 -20.36 -2.60 16.60
CA PRO A 221 -21.03 -1.90 15.50
C PRO A 221 -22.43 -1.44 15.89
N SER A 222 -22.84 -0.27 15.40
CA SER A 222 -24.17 0.26 15.66
C SER A 222 -25.28 -0.62 15.06
N LYS A 223 -26.52 -0.48 15.52
CA LYS A 223 -27.67 -1.18 14.90
C LYS A 223 -27.82 -0.82 13.41
N TYR A 224 -27.46 0.41 13.04
CA TYR A 224 -27.45 0.85 11.65
C TYR A 224 -26.44 0.05 10.82
N ASP A 225 -25.20 -0.04 11.29
CA ASP A 225 -24.15 -0.80 10.60
C ASP A 225 -24.50 -2.28 10.51
N GLN A 226 -25.01 -2.88 11.59
CA GLN A 226 -25.44 -4.28 11.60
C GLN A 226 -26.51 -4.56 10.55
N ASN A 227 -27.50 -3.67 10.39
CA ASN A 227 -28.53 -3.81 9.36
C ASN A 227 -27.95 -3.70 7.94
N LYS A 228 -27.01 -2.78 7.71
CA LYS A 228 -26.36 -2.63 6.39
C LYS A 228 -25.47 -3.84 6.09
N ILE A 229 -24.68 -4.30 7.04
CA ILE A 229 -23.87 -5.53 6.95
C ILE A 229 -24.75 -6.71 6.58
N ALA A 230 -25.88 -6.91 7.26
CA ALA A 230 -26.77 -8.04 6.97
C ALA A 230 -27.26 -8.04 5.50
N GLY A 231 -27.61 -6.88 4.95
CA GLY A 231 -28.01 -6.76 3.54
C GLY A 231 -26.88 -7.08 2.57
N TRP A 232 -25.67 -6.57 2.83
CA TRP A 232 -24.50 -6.84 2.01
C TRP A 232 -24.04 -8.30 2.08
N GLU A 233 -24.01 -8.89 3.27
CA GLU A 233 -23.68 -10.30 3.46
C GLU A 233 -24.72 -11.20 2.79
N ALA A 234 -26.01 -10.84 2.81
CA ALA A 234 -27.05 -11.57 2.08
C ALA A 234 -26.81 -11.54 0.56
N PHE A 235 -26.38 -10.40 0.00
CA PHE A 235 -26.04 -10.30 -1.42
C PHE A 235 -24.80 -11.15 -1.79
N LEU A 236 -23.70 -11.01 -1.03
CA LEU A 236 -22.42 -11.66 -1.35
C LEU A 236 -22.45 -13.19 -1.16
N ASN A 237 -23.35 -13.71 -0.32
CA ASN A 237 -23.34 -15.11 0.11
C ASN A 237 -24.49 -15.97 -0.46
N GLN A 238 -25.08 -15.56 -1.59
CA GLN A 238 -26.04 -16.40 -2.30
C GLN A 238 -25.42 -17.72 -2.78
N ASP A 239 -26.24 -18.78 -2.89
CA ASP A 239 -25.76 -20.15 -3.15
C ASP A 239 -25.36 -20.43 -4.59
N SER A 240 -25.90 -19.69 -5.56
CA SER A 240 -25.59 -19.98 -6.97
C SER A 240 -24.13 -19.66 -7.31
N LEU A 241 -23.51 -20.50 -8.14
CA LEU A 241 -22.09 -20.39 -8.51
C LEU A 241 -21.73 -19.01 -9.08
N LYS A 242 -22.67 -18.35 -9.76
CA LYS A 242 -22.50 -16.99 -10.27
C LYS A 242 -22.22 -15.98 -9.16
N TYR A 243 -22.99 -16.02 -8.07
CA TYR A 243 -22.76 -15.14 -6.94
C TYR A 243 -21.47 -15.50 -6.20
N GLN A 244 -21.16 -16.79 -6.04
CA GLN A 244 -19.91 -17.21 -5.38
C GLN A 244 -18.67 -16.71 -6.12
N LEU A 245 -18.67 -16.82 -7.46
CA LEU A 245 -17.58 -16.36 -8.31
C LEU A 245 -17.46 -14.83 -8.28
N SER A 246 -18.59 -14.13 -8.32
CA SER A 246 -18.61 -12.66 -8.27
C SER A 246 -18.12 -12.13 -6.93
N ALA A 247 -18.56 -12.74 -5.82
CA ALA A 247 -18.11 -12.37 -4.48
C ALA A 247 -16.61 -12.65 -4.27
N ARG A 248 -16.08 -13.72 -4.88
CA ARG A 248 -14.63 -13.99 -4.95
C ARG A 248 -13.89 -12.86 -5.63
N TYR A 249 -14.32 -12.46 -6.84
CA TYR A 249 -13.69 -11.37 -7.58
C TYR A 249 -13.72 -10.04 -6.80
N ILE A 250 -14.88 -9.70 -6.23
CA ILE A 250 -15.06 -8.48 -5.41
C ILE A 250 -14.12 -8.49 -4.20
N TYR A 251 -14.05 -9.61 -3.46
CA TYR A 251 -13.16 -9.75 -2.32
C TYR A 251 -11.68 -9.60 -2.69
N GLU A 252 -11.23 -10.24 -3.77
CA GLU A 252 -9.85 -10.17 -4.24
C GLU A 252 -9.42 -8.73 -4.62
N HIS A 253 -10.38 -7.82 -4.84
CA HIS A 253 -10.13 -6.40 -5.10
C HIS A 253 -10.37 -5.48 -3.89
N TRP A 254 -11.20 -5.88 -2.92
CA TRP A 254 -11.60 -5.03 -1.79
C TRP A 254 -11.02 -5.46 -0.44
N PHE A 255 -10.27 -6.56 -0.32
CA PHE A 255 -9.80 -7.09 0.97
C PHE A 255 -8.92 -6.13 1.79
N LEU A 256 -8.32 -5.12 1.18
CA LEU A 256 -7.55 -4.08 1.86
C LEU A 256 -8.37 -2.83 2.23
N ALA A 257 -9.61 -2.72 1.73
CA ALA A 257 -10.42 -1.54 1.93
C ALA A 257 -10.89 -1.40 3.39
N HIS A 258 -10.94 -0.16 3.86
CA HIS A 258 -11.66 0.24 5.06
C HIS A 258 -13.08 0.65 4.64
N ILE A 259 -13.99 -0.29 4.80
CA ILE A 259 -15.36 -0.17 4.35
C ILE A 259 -16.18 0.58 5.38
N TYR A 260 -17.00 1.53 4.95
CA TYR A 260 -17.97 2.21 5.80
C TYR A 260 -19.33 2.32 5.10
N PHE A 261 -20.38 2.48 5.89
CA PHE A 261 -21.74 2.67 5.40
C PHE A 261 -22.17 4.11 5.63
N THR A 262 -22.86 4.71 4.64
CA THR A 262 -23.21 6.12 4.64
C THR A 262 -23.95 6.52 5.93
N SER A 263 -23.28 7.31 6.76
CA SER A 263 -23.82 8.12 7.85
C SER A 263 -22.97 9.40 7.89
N GLU A 264 -23.51 10.53 8.34
CA GLU A 264 -22.79 11.83 8.26
C GLU A 264 -21.44 11.84 8.99
N ASN A 265 -21.24 10.91 9.94
CA ASN A 265 -19.97 10.66 10.62
C ASN A 265 -19.77 9.15 10.85
N PRO A 266 -19.12 8.42 9.91
CA PRO A 266 -18.87 6.99 10.12
C PRO A 266 -17.94 6.80 11.32
N GLN A 267 -18.47 6.23 12.40
CA GLN A 267 -17.69 5.95 13.62
C GLN A 267 -16.97 4.60 13.58
N SER A 268 -17.20 3.80 12.54
CA SER A 268 -16.63 2.45 12.41
C SER A 268 -16.30 2.14 10.96
N PHE A 269 -15.18 1.47 10.79
CA PHE A 269 -14.77 0.87 9.53
C PHE A 269 -14.83 -0.65 9.65
N PHE A 270 -14.92 -1.33 8.51
CA PHE A 270 -15.01 -2.77 8.40
C PHE A 270 -14.04 -3.27 7.34
N LYS A 271 -13.60 -4.52 7.48
CA LYS A 271 -12.88 -5.26 6.45
C LYS A 271 -13.78 -6.35 5.90
N LEU A 272 -13.77 -6.51 4.58
CA LEU A 272 -14.35 -7.68 3.95
C LEU A 272 -13.38 -8.85 4.11
N VAL A 273 -13.83 -9.93 4.74
CA VAL A 273 -13.01 -11.10 5.05
C VAL A 273 -13.65 -12.40 4.56
N ARG A 274 -12.84 -13.44 4.34
CA ARG A 274 -13.31 -14.80 4.09
C ARG A 274 -13.56 -15.53 5.40
N SER A 275 -14.68 -16.23 5.49
CA SER A 275 -15.07 -17.02 6.65
C SER A 275 -15.56 -18.41 6.26
N SER A 276 -15.31 -19.39 7.13
CA SER A 276 -15.86 -20.75 7.01
C SER A 276 -17.28 -20.87 7.60
N THR A 277 -17.79 -19.83 8.25
CA THR A 277 -19.13 -19.79 8.86
C THR A 277 -20.05 -18.78 8.16
N PRO A 278 -21.35 -19.10 8.00
CA PRO A 278 -22.32 -18.26 7.30
C PRO A 278 -22.74 -17.02 8.11
N PRO A 279 -23.38 -16.02 7.46
CA PRO A 279 -24.06 -14.92 8.15
C PRO A 279 -24.99 -15.39 9.27
N GLY A 280 -24.93 -14.71 10.42
CA GLY A 280 -25.65 -15.09 11.64
C GLY A 280 -24.83 -15.90 12.65
N GLU A 281 -23.70 -16.47 12.22
CA GLU A 281 -22.71 -17.11 13.11
C GLU A 281 -21.48 -16.24 13.32
N GLU A 282 -20.74 -16.52 14.41
CA GLU A 282 -19.43 -15.92 14.69
C GLU A 282 -18.46 -16.18 13.53
N ILE A 283 -17.73 -15.14 13.12
CA ILE A 283 -16.79 -15.22 12.00
C ILE A 283 -15.63 -16.15 12.38
N LYS A 284 -15.53 -17.28 11.69
CA LYS A 284 -14.32 -18.11 11.68
C LYS A 284 -13.47 -17.73 10.48
N LEU A 285 -12.40 -16.97 10.72
CA LEU A 285 -11.59 -16.35 9.67
C LEU A 285 -10.79 -17.39 8.86
N ILE A 286 -10.73 -17.21 7.54
CA ILE A 286 -9.90 -18.02 6.64
C ILE A 286 -8.59 -17.25 6.39
N ASN A 287 -7.52 -17.69 7.06
CA ASN A 287 -6.27 -16.94 7.22
C ASN A 287 -5.17 -17.33 6.24
N THR A 288 -5.49 -17.35 4.95
CA THR A 288 -4.49 -17.67 3.93
C THR A 288 -3.48 -16.53 3.73
N ARG A 289 -2.36 -16.82 3.05
CA ARG A 289 -1.29 -15.85 2.79
C ARG A 289 -1.74 -14.79 1.77
N ARG A 290 -2.38 -15.22 0.69
CA ARG A 290 -2.98 -14.36 -0.35
C ARG A 290 -4.51 -14.48 -0.36
N PRO A 291 -5.26 -13.46 -0.82
CA PRO A 291 -6.72 -13.49 -0.89
C PRO A 291 -7.27 -14.61 -1.78
N TYR A 292 -6.52 -15.06 -2.78
CA TYR A 292 -6.94 -16.12 -3.71
C TYR A 292 -6.38 -17.51 -3.36
N ASP A 293 -5.62 -17.65 -2.27
CA ASP A 293 -5.11 -18.97 -1.88
C ASP A 293 -6.25 -19.90 -1.43
N ASP A 294 -6.01 -21.20 -1.55
CA ASP A 294 -6.96 -22.26 -1.18
C ASP A 294 -7.50 -22.09 0.24
N PRO A 295 -8.82 -21.89 0.41
CA PRO A 295 -9.44 -21.65 1.70
C PRO A 295 -9.53 -22.91 2.58
N LYS A 296 -9.22 -24.10 2.04
CA LYS A 296 -9.29 -25.41 2.72
C LYS A 296 -10.68 -25.74 3.27
N VAL A 297 -11.72 -25.18 2.66
CA VAL A 297 -13.13 -25.46 2.95
C VAL A 297 -13.92 -25.55 1.65
N SER A 298 -15.03 -26.29 1.68
CA SER A 298 -15.90 -26.45 0.50
C SER A 298 -16.67 -25.17 0.15
N ARG A 299 -16.96 -24.33 1.14
CA ARG A 299 -17.73 -23.10 0.99
C ARG A 299 -17.06 -21.96 1.74
N VAL A 300 -16.87 -20.86 1.03
CA VAL A 300 -16.40 -19.58 1.58
C VAL A 300 -17.58 -18.64 1.71
N TYR A 301 -17.66 -17.96 2.85
CA TYR A 301 -18.56 -16.85 3.10
C TYR A 301 -17.77 -15.54 3.18
N TYR A 302 -18.27 -14.48 2.58
CA TYR A 302 -17.68 -13.14 2.63
C TYR A 302 -18.42 -12.32 3.70
N ARG A 303 -17.69 -11.93 4.75
CA ARG A 303 -18.24 -11.35 5.98
C ARG A 303 -17.58 -10.00 6.29
N PHE A 304 -18.27 -9.12 7.00
CA PHE A 304 -17.70 -7.84 7.43
C PHE A 304 -17.21 -7.92 8.87
N MET A 305 -15.89 -7.82 9.05
CA MET A 305 -15.25 -7.77 10.36
C MET A 305 -14.97 -6.31 10.72
N GLN A 306 -15.39 -5.85 11.89
CA GLN A 306 -15.11 -4.48 12.35
C GLN A 306 -13.59 -4.26 12.45
N GLU A 307 -13.12 -3.15 11.89
CA GLU A 307 -11.73 -2.70 12.02
C GLU A 307 -11.52 -2.18 13.44
N ARG A 308 -10.60 -2.81 14.17
CA ARG A 308 -10.29 -2.49 15.58
C ARG A 308 -9.00 -1.70 15.72
N THR A 309 -8.24 -1.58 14.64
CA THR A 309 -6.99 -0.84 14.57
C THR A 309 -7.25 0.64 14.37
N THR A 310 -6.41 1.50 14.93
CA THR A 310 -6.37 2.92 14.59
C THR A 310 -6.25 3.10 13.07
N ILE A 311 -7.13 3.91 12.49
CA ILE A 311 -7.07 4.26 11.08
C ILE A 311 -5.90 5.20 10.85
N LEU A 312 -5.02 4.83 9.92
CA LEU A 312 -3.82 5.59 9.59
C LEU A 312 -3.83 6.00 8.14
N SER A 313 -3.43 7.23 7.85
CA SER A 313 -3.37 7.73 6.48
C SER A 313 -2.58 6.78 5.57
N LYS A 314 -1.43 6.27 6.06
CA LYS A 314 -0.55 5.33 5.34
C LYS A 314 -1.18 4.00 4.91
N THR A 315 -2.25 3.54 5.56
CA THR A 315 -2.94 2.28 5.21
C THR A 315 -4.41 2.49 4.85
N HIS A 316 -4.90 3.73 4.93
CA HIS A 316 -6.33 3.99 4.79
C HIS A 316 -6.78 3.98 3.33
N LEU A 317 -7.62 2.99 2.99
CA LEU A 317 -8.27 2.82 1.70
C LEU A 317 -9.80 2.88 1.89
N PRO A 318 -10.39 4.08 2.02
CA PRO A 318 -11.82 4.21 2.31
C PRO A 318 -12.67 3.73 1.14
N LEU A 319 -13.63 2.84 1.41
CA LEU A 319 -14.64 2.39 0.45
C LEU A 319 -16.03 2.60 1.03
N GLU A 320 -16.82 3.45 0.38
CA GLU A 320 -18.21 3.66 0.76
C GLU A 320 -19.10 2.56 0.17
N LEU A 321 -19.88 1.90 1.02
CA LEU A 321 -20.91 0.97 0.59
C LEU A 321 -22.31 1.54 0.87
N ASN A 322 -23.12 1.62 -0.17
CA ASN A 322 -24.51 2.08 -0.12
C ASN A 322 -25.38 1.30 -1.12
N GLU A 323 -26.68 1.58 -1.15
CA GLU A 323 -27.63 0.87 -2.01
C GLU A 323 -27.35 1.06 -3.51
N ALA A 324 -26.88 2.25 -3.91
CA ALA A 324 -26.47 2.50 -5.29
C ALA A 324 -25.25 1.64 -5.68
N LYS A 325 -24.28 1.47 -4.77
CA LYS A 325 -23.13 0.58 -4.99
C LYS A 325 -23.57 -0.88 -5.12
N LEU A 326 -24.50 -1.34 -4.27
CA LEU A 326 -25.02 -2.72 -4.35
C LEU A 326 -25.73 -2.98 -5.68
N LEU A 327 -26.57 -2.04 -6.13
CA LEU A 327 -27.24 -2.13 -7.44
C LEU A 327 -26.22 -2.13 -8.58
N ARG A 328 -25.20 -1.28 -8.53
CA ARG A 328 -24.13 -1.24 -9.53
C ARG A 328 -23.40 -2.57 -9.64
N LEU A 329 -23.10 -3.24 -8.51
CA LEU A 329 -22.49 -4.58 -8.53
C LEU A 329 -23.45 -5.64 -9.10
N TYR A 330 -24.75 -5.55 -8.80
CA TYR A 330 -25.74 -6.44 -9.40
C TYR A 330 -25.75 -6.30 -10.93
N GLU A 331 -25.78 -5.06 -11.44
CA GLU A 331 -25.75 -4.77 -12.89
C GLU A 331 -24.45 -5.25 -13.55
N GLN A 332 -23.32 -5.17 -12.85
CA GLN A 332 -22.03 -5.60 -13.37
C GLN A 332 -21.86 -7.12 -13.34
N PHE A 333 -22.25 -7.80 -12.27
CA PHE A 333 -21.87 -9.20 -12.06
C PHE A 333 -23.05 -10.18 -12.14
N ILE A 334 -24.27 -9.75 -11.85
CA ILE A 334 -25.40 -10.67 -11.73
C ILE A 334 -26.35 -10.57 -12.92
N ALA A 335 -26.68 -9.35 -13.35
CA ALA A 335 -27.56 -9.10 -14.47
C ALA A 335 -27.03 -9.60 -15.84
N PRO A 336 -25.72 -9.50 -16.17
CA PRO A 336 -25.24 -9.88 -17.50
C PRO A 336 -25.43 -11.37 -17.79
N ASP A 337 -25.69 -11.72 -19.04
CA ASP A 337 -25.95 -13.11 -19.43
C ASP A 337 -24.64 -13.90 -19.55
N TYR A 338 -24.33 -14.65 -18.49
CA TYR A 338 -23.26 -15.64 -18.46
C TYR A 338 -23.57 -16.71 -17.41
N THR A 339 -23.05 -17.91 -17.64
CA THR A 339 -23.28 -19.08 -16.78
C THR A 339 -21.97 -19.54 -16.16
N VAL A 340 -22.00 -19.82 -14.86
CA VAL A 340 -20.89 -20.46 -14.14
C VAL A 340 -21.26 -21.91 -13.89
N THR A 341 -20.58 -22.83 -14.56
CA THR A 341 -20.84 -24.28 -14.47
C THR A 341 -20.06 -24.96 -13.35
N GLN A 342 -18.91 -24.40 -12.97
CA GLN A 342 -18.05 -24.88 -11.90
C GLN A 342 -17.24 -23.73 -11.29
N MET A 343 -16.84 -23.86 -10.03
CA MET A 343 -15.93 -22.90 -9.41
C MET A 343 -14.50 -23.11 -9.94
N PRO A 344 -13.75 -22.02 -10.24
CA PRO A 344 -12.36 -22.11 -10.63
C PRO A 344 -11.50 -22.64 -9.48
N SER A 345 -10.43 -23.35 -9.85
CA SER A 345 -9.47 -23.92 -8.90
C SER A 345 -8.76 -22.85 -8.07
N TYR A 346 -8.32 -23.24 -6.87
CA TYR A 346 -7.43 -22.45 -6.01
C TYR A 346 -5.95 -22.84 -6.17
N GLU A 347 -5.60 -23.73 -7.09
CA GLU A 347 -4.21 -24.02 -7.44
C GLU A 347 -3.49 -22.74 -7.88
N ALA A 348 -2.27 -22.52 -7.39
CA ALA A 348 -1.53 -21.27 -7.58
C ALA A 348 -1.44 -20.82 -9.04
N LYS A 349 -1.19 -21.75 -9.98
CA LYS A 349 -1.09 -21.45 -11.41
C LYS A 349 -2.41 -20.94 -12.03
N ALA A 350 -3.55 -21.39 -11.50
CA ALA A 350 -4.86 -20.90 -11.93
C ALA A 350 -5.23 -19.62 -11.16
N ALA A 351 -5.20 -19.67 -9.83
CA ALA A 351 -5.69 -18.63 -8.94
C ALA A 351 -4.91 -17.30 -9.04
N SER A 352 -3.61 -17.34 -9.36
CA SER A 352 -2.80 -16.14 -9.58
C SER A 352 -3.04 -15.46 -10.94
N ASN A 353 -3.78 -16.10 -11.85
CA ASN A 353 -4.10 -15.56 -13.17
C ASN A 353 -5.59 -15.18 -13.23
N PRO A 354 -5.95 -13.88 -13.12
CA PRO A 354 -7.34 -13.44 -13.10
C PRO A 354 -8.06 -13.63 -14.44
N PHE A 355 -7.32 -13.63 -15.56
CA PHE A 355 -7.90 -13.83 -16.89
C PHE A 355 -8.42 -15.26 -17.08
N LYS A 356 -7.76 -16.21 -16.43
CA LYS A 356 -8.17 -17.62 -16.40
C LYS A 356 -9.23 -17.89 -15.32
N THR A 357 -8.98 -17.44 -14.09
CA THR A 357 -9.88 -17.70 -12.96
C THR A 357 -11.28 -17.12 -13.18
N PHE A 358 -11.35 -15.94 -13.80
CA PHE A 358 -12.60 -15.21 -14.01
C PHE A 358 -12.94 -15.07 -15.49
N GLU A 359 -12.54 -16.02 -16.34
CA GLU A 359 -12.75 -15.97 -17.79
C GLU A 359 -14.23 -15.85 -18.17
N VAL A 360 -15.11 -16.51 -17.40
CA VAL A 360 -16.56 -16.54 -17.64
C VAL A 360 -17.26 -15.23 -17.29
N ILE A 361 -16.63 -14.36 -16.50
CA ILE A 361 -17.19 -13.03 -16.21
C ILE A 361 -16.89 -12.11 -17.39
N PRO A 362 -17.89 -11.40 -17.96
CA PRO A 362 -17.66 -10.46 -19.04
C PRO A 362 -16.56 -9.45 -18.72
N ILE A 363 -15.69 -9.18 -19.70
CA ILE A 363 -14.57 -8.25 -19.52
C ILE A 363 -15.06 -6.85 -19.17
N ASN A 364 -16.13 -6.39 -19.83
CA ASN A 364 -16.72 -5.08 -19.55
C ASN A 364 -17.14 -4.96 -18.08
N SER A 365 -17.72 -6.01 -17.50
CA SER A 365 -18.11 -6.03 -16.09
C SER A 365 -16.91 -5.86 -15.16
N LYS A 366 -15.86 -6.66 -15.38
CA LYS A 366 -14.64 -6.62 -14.57
C LYS A 366 -13.93 -5.27 -14.70
N TYR A 367 -13.76 -4.80 -15.94
CA TYR A 367 -13.07 -3.54 -16.18
C TYR A 367 -13.85 -2.35 -15.62
N GLN A 368 -15.16 -2.27 -15.86
CA GLN A 368 -15.98 -1.18 -15.31
C GLN A 368 -15.99 -1.18 -13.78
N PHE A 369 -16.02 -2.36 -13.13
CA PHE A 369 -15.86 -2.46 -11.68
C PHE A 369 -14.54 -1.85 -11.21
N MET A 370 -13.43 -2.14 -11.90
CA MET A 370 -12.14 -1.55 -11.55
C MET A 370 -12.11 -0.04 -11.81
N LEU A 371 -12.71 0.44 -12.90
CA LEU A 371 -12.80 1.85 -13.24
C LEU A 371 -13.62 2.65 -12.22
N ASP A 372 -14.71 2.05 -11.74
CA ASP A 372 -15.58 2.67 -10.74
C ASP A 372 -14.82 3.01 -9.45
N GLU A 373 -13.78 2.23 -9.13
CA GLU A 373 -12.92 2.36 -7.94
C GLU A 373 -11.44 2.58 -8.27
N ALA A 374 -11.12 3.23 -9.39
CA ALA A 374 -9.75 3.22 -9.88
C ALA A 374 -8.73 3.85 -8.90
N GLU A 375 -9.11 4.93 -8.19
CA GLU A 375 -8.28 5.52 -7.13
C GLU A 375 -8.02 4.50 -6.01
N LEU A 376 -9.04 3.77 -5.54
CA LEU A 376 -8.91 2.76 -4.48
C LEU A 376 -7.94 1.65 -4.91
N ILE A 377 -8.09 1.13 -6.12
CA ILE A 377 -7.29 0.03 -6.65
C ILE A 377 -5.83 0.47 -6.82
N ILE A 378 -5.58 1.63 -7.43
CA ILE A 378 -4.20 2.15 -7.59
C ILE A 378 -3.59 2.52 -6.23
N MET A 379 -4.37 3.10 -5.31
CA MET A 379 -3.88 3.31 -3.94
C MET A 379 -3.54 1.98 -3.24
N GLY A 380 -4.20 0.88 -3.58
CA GLY A 380 -3.82 -0.46 -3.13
C GLY A 380 -2.38 -0.84 -3.48
N PHE A 381 -1.84 -0.33 -4.61
CA PHE A 381 -0.45 -0.57 -5.03
C PHE A 381 0.53 0.17 -4.11
N ILE A 382 0.09 1.30 -3.55
CA ILE A 382 0.93 2.23 -2.78
C ILE A 382 0.81 2.00 -1.27
N LYS A 383 -0.41 1.72 -0.79
CA LYS A 383 -0.73 1.55 0.64
C LYS A 383 -0.91 0.08 1.05
N GLY A 384 -0.87 -0.84 0.09
CA GLY A 384 -0.96 -2.28 0.32
C GLY A 384 0.38 -2.89 0.78
N PRO A 385 0.58 -4.21 0.65
CA PRO A 385 1.81 -4.89 1.08
C PRO A 385 3.13 -4.30 0.56
N VAL A 386 3.07 -3.63 -0.61
CA VAL A 386 4.18 -2.93 -1.29
C VAL A 386 4.35 -1.50 -0.72
N CYS A 387 4.14 -1.31 0.59
CA CYS A 387 3.91 0.01 1.18
C CYS A 387 5.16 0.89 1.36
N ARG A 388 6.38 0.34 1.34
CA ARG A 388 7.57 1.07 1.77
C ARG A 388 8.85 0.60 1.09
N GLY A 389 9.70 1.57 0.77
CA GLY A 389 11.08 1.37 0.37
C GLY A 389 11.30 1.65 -1.11
N GLN A 390 12.46 2.22 -1.42
CA GLN A 390 12.86 2.59 -2.78
C GLN A 390 12.80 1.42 -3.76
N ILE A 391 13.03 0.18 -3.33
CA ILE A 391 12.90 -1.00 -4.24
C ILE A 391 11.50 -1.08 -4.86
N ALA A 392 10.46 -0.76 -4.09
CA ALA A 392 9.07 -0.78 -4.54
C ALA A 392 8.69 0.42 -5.41
N LEU A 393 9.27 1.60 -5.14
CA LEU A 393 8.87 2.86 -5.80
C LEU A 393 9.82 3.34 -6.91
N ASN A 394 11.04 2.79 -7.00
CA ASN A 394 12.00 3.02 -8.09
C ASN A 394 11.55 2.43 -9.44
N VAL A 395 10.24 2.29 -9.67
CA VAL A 395 9.57 1.93 -10.94
C VAL A 395 8.73 3.07 -11.51
N ILE A 396 8.45 4.11 -10.74
CA ILE A 396 7.58 5.21 -11.16
C ILE A 396 8.31 6.55 -11.09
N ASN A 397 7.94 7.48 -11.97
CA ASN A 397 8.38 8.88 -11.85
C ASN A 397 7.70 9.53 -10.63
N ASP A 398 8.30 10.59 -10.11
CA ASP A 398 7.76 11.36 -8.98
C ASP A 398 6.43 12.05 -9.31
N HIS A 399 6.17 12.30 -10.59
CA HIS A 399 4.93 12.89 -11.07
C HIS A 399 4.55 12.32 -12.42
N PHE A 400 3.39 11.68 -12.49
CA PHE A 400 2.78 11.23 -13.75
C PHE A 400 1.25 11.18 -13.64
N TRP A 401 0.60 11.31 -14.79
CA TRP A 401 -0.85 11.16 -14.90
C TRP A 401 -1.20 9.73 -15.31
N VAL A 402 -2.37 9.29 -14.86
CA VAL A 402 -3.00 8.04 -15.27
C VAL A 402 -4.39 8.35 -15.83
N ALA A 403 -4.64 7.82 -17.01
CA ALA A 403 -5.96 7.78 -17.63
C ALA A 403 -6.31 6.33 -17.98
N PHE A 404 -7.56 6.10 -18.36
CA PHE A 404 -8.07 4.77 -18.62
C PHE A 404 -8.64 4.69 -20.04
N ALA A 405 -8.49 3.55 -20.69
CA ALA A 405 -9.12 3.31 -21.97
C ALA A 405 -10.64 3.07 -21.80
N ASP A 406 -11.47 3.59 -22.72
CA ASP A 406 -12.93 3.44 -22.66
C ASP A 406 -13.31 1.96 -22.83
N PRO A 407 -13.96 1.33 -21.83
CA PRO A 407 -14.33 -0.07 -21.88
C PRO A 407 -15.21 -0.40 -23.10
N ASN A 408 -16.07 0.51 -23.56
CA ASN A 408 -16.92 0.29 -24.73
C ASN A 408 -16.13 0.23 -26.04
N LYS A 409 -14.89 0.75 -26.05
CA LYS A 409 -13.99 0.76 -27.21
C LYS A 409 -12.96 -0.36 -27.15
N VAL A 410 -12.47 -0.70 -25.95
CA VAL A 410 -11.35 -1.63 -25.80
C VAL A 410 -11.69 -2.98 -25.15
N ALA A 411 -12.84 -3.14 -24.50
CA ALA A 411 -13.30 -4.42 -23.95
C ALA A 411 -14.14 -5.22 -24.97
N THR A 412 -13.66 -5.31 -26.22
CA THR A 412 -14.38 -6.00 -27.30
C THR A 412 -14.24 -7.53 -27.21
N PRO A 413 -15.15 -8.31 -27.82
CA PRO A 413 -15.01 -9.77 -27.88
C PRO A 413 -13.68 -10.24 -28.48
N ALA A 414 -13.14 -9.52 -29.48
CA ALA A 414 -11.84 -9.83 -30.08
C ALA A 414 -10.68 -9.66 -29.09
N VAL A 415 -10.75 -8.66 -28.21
CA VAL A 415 -9.77 -8.50 -27.12
C VAL A 415 -9.91 -9.64 -26.13
N GLY A 416 -11.14 -10.03 -25.77
CA GLY A 416 -11.35 -11.17 -24.88
C GLY A 416 -10.83 -12.49 -25.43
N GLU A 417 -11.07 -12.77 -26.70
CA GLU A 417 -10.52 -13.94 -27.38
C GLU A 417 -8.98 -13.91 -27.40
N MET A 418 -8.37 -12.75 -27.66
CA MET A 418 -6.92 -12.59 -27.63
C MET A 418 -6.34 -12.87 -26.24
N LEU A 419 -6.98 -12.37 -25.17
CA LEU A 419 -6.56 -12.63 -23.79
C LEU A 419 -6.64 -14.12 -23.45
N MET A 420 -7.74 -14.79 -23.81
CA MET A 420 -7.90 -16.23 -23.57
C MET A 420 -6.87 -17.06 -24.34
N GLN A 421 -6.62 -16.75 -25.61
CA GLN A 421 -5.60 -17.43 -26.43
C GLN A 421 -4.17 -17.27 -25.88
N HIS A 422 -3.94 -16.25 -25.06
CA HIS A 422 -2.63 -15.91 -24.50
C HIS A 422 -2.59 -15.97 -22.97
N GLU A 423 -3.52 -16.69 -22.33
CA GLU A 423 -3.60 -16.75 -20.86
C GLU A 423 -2.28 -17.20 -20.20
N GLU A 424 -1.53 -18.12 -20.82
CA GLU A 424 -0.23 -18.58 -20.31
C GLU A 424 0.86 -17.50 -20.40
N ALA A 425 0.74 -16.58 -21.37
CA ALA A 425 1.65 -15.44 -21.49
C ALA A 425 1.32 -14.35 -20.47
N LEU A 426 0.07 -14.30 -19.99
CA LEU A 426 -0.42 -13.40 -18.96
C LEU A 426 -0.19 -13.92 -17.53
N GLU A 427 0.39 -15.12 -17.37
CA GLU A 427 0.74 -15.68 -16.07
C GLU A 427 1.70 -14.74 -15.32
N LEU A 428 1.37 -14.47 -14.05
CA LEU A 428 2.10 -13.55 -13.18
C LEU A 428 3.18 -14.28 -12.35
N PRO A 429 4.18 -13.55 -11.83
CA PRO A 429 5.21 -14.08 -10.93
C PRO A 429 4.68 -14.88 -9.74
N ALA A 430 3.53 -14.49 -9.20
CA ALA A 430 2.93 -15.15 -8.05
C ALA A 430 2.49 -16.61 -8.31
N ALA A 431 2.49 -17.07 -9.56
CA ALA A 431 2.32 -18.49 -9.90
C ALA A 431 3.49 -19.38 -9.42
N GLU A 432 4.67 -18.79 -9.18
CA GLU A 432 5.83 -19.45 -8.57
C GLU A 432 5.82 -19.37 -7.03
N GLU A 433 4.67 -18.98 -6.46
CA GLU A 433 4.45 -18.79 -5.04
C GLU A 433 5.48 -17.84 -4.41
N SER A 434 5.97 -18.16 -3.21
CA SER A 434 6.75 -17.25 -2.38
C SER A 434 8.26 -17.52 -2.44
N ASN A 435 8.67 -18.54 -3.21
CA ASN A 435 10.06 -19.00 -3.36
C ASN A 435 10.43 -19.06 -4.85
N ALA A 436 10.62 -17.91 -5.49
CA ALA A 436 11.00 -17.84 -6.90
C ALA A 436 12.53 -17.83 -7.08
N LEU A 437 13.03 -18.33 -8.22
CA LEU A 437 14.44 -18.27 -8.63
C LEU A 437 14.67 -17.07 -9.58
N PRO A 438 15.33 -16.00 -9.15
CA PRO A 438 15.20 -14.68 -9.79
C PRO A 438 15.59 -14.62 -11.28
N ILE A 439 16.74 -15.21 -11.66
CA ILE A 439 17.29 -15.07 -13.01
C ILE A 439 16.51 -15.92 -14.04
N SER A 440 16.21 -17.18 -13.73
CA SER A 440 15.44 -18.05 -14.62
C SER A 440 14.01 -17.54 -14.81
N SER A 441 13.41 -17.00 -13.74
CA SER A 441 12.05 -16.48 -13.78
C SER A 441 11.96 -15.20 -14.59
N TRP A 442 12.93 -14.26 -14.48
CA TRP A 442 12.91 -13.05 -15.30
C TRP A 442 12.98 -13.34 -16.81
N VAL A 443 13.87 -14.24 -17.24
CA VAL A 443 13.95 -14.63 -18.66
C VAL A 443 12.63 -15.24 -19.13
N LYS A 444 12.05 -16.16 -18.35
CA LYS A 444 10.74 -16.77 -18.61
C LYS A 444 9.64 -15.73 -18.79
N TYR A 445 9.51 -14.79 -17.85
CA TYR A 445 8.47 -13.76 -17.90
C TYR A 445 8.70 -12.73 -19.01
N SER A 446 9.95 -12.38 -19.33
CA SER A 446 10.25 -11.48 -20.46
C SER A 446 9.84 -12.06 -21.82
N VAL A 447 10.00 -13.39 -22.01
CA VAL A 447 9.57 -14.09 -23.23
C VAL A 447 8.05 -14.14 -23.32
N ARG A 448 7.38 -14.40 -22.20
CA ARG A 448 5.91 -14.40 -22.11
C ARG A 448 5.32 -13.03 -22.39
N GLU A 449 5.88 -12.00 -21.77
CA GLU A 449 5.50 -10.61 -22.01
C GLU A 449 5.60 -10.25 -23.48
N LYS A 450 6.75 -10.59 -24.10
CA LYS A 450 6.96 -10.36 -25.53
C LYS A 450 5.89 -11.04 -26.39
N LYS A 451 5.53 -12.29 -26.08
CA LYS A 451 4.49 -13.03 -26.80
C LYS A 451 3.13 -12.34 -26.69
N TYR A 452 2.75 -11.90 -25.48
CA TYR A 452 1.52 -11.17 -25.26
C TYR A 452 1.50 -9.82 -26.00
N LEU A 453 2.56 -9.02 -25.86
CA LEU A 453 2.66 -7.71 -26.52
C LEU A 453 2.62 -7.83 -28.04
N GLN A 454 3.21 -8.88 -28.62
CA GLN A 454 3.10 -9.15 -30.06
C GLN A 454 1.65 -9.37 -30.49
N ALA A 455 0.90 -10.21 -29.79
CA ALA A 455 -0.51 -10.44 -30.07
C ALA A 455 -1.37 -9.18 -29.89
N LYS A 456 -1.11 -8.42 -28.81
CA LYS A 456 -1.77 -7.13 -28.55
C LYS A 456 -1.52 -6.14 -29.69
N VAL A 457 -0.27 -5.97 -30.12
CA VAL A 457 0.10 -5.05 -31.21
C VAL A 457 -0.50 -5.49 -32.55
N GLU A 458 -0.57 -6.79 -32.83
CA GLU A 458 -1.21 -7.31 -34.05
C GLU A 458 -2.70 -7.02 -34.09
N LEU A 459 -3.40 -7.23 -32.97
CA LEU A 459 -4.82 -6.89 -32.86
C LEU A 459 -5.04 -5.37 -32.94
N ALA A 460 -4.25 -4.58 -32.20
CA ALA A 460 -4.34 -3.12 -32.22
C ALA A 460 -4.13 -2.54 -33.63
N ASN A 461 -3.14 -3.05 -34.38
CA ASN A 461 -2.91 -2.62 -35.76
C ASN A 461 -4.10 -2.89 -36.70
N LYS A 462 -4.87 -3.96 -36.44
CA LYS A 462 -6.10 -4.26 -37.18
C LYS A 462 -7.25 -3.35 -36.75
N MET A 463 -7.41 -3.14 -35.45
CA MET A 463 -8.49 -2.33 -34.87
C MET A 463 -8.38 -0.85 -35.23
N PHE A 464 -7.17 -0.31 -35.27
CA PHE A 464 -6.89 1.11 -35.52
C PHE A 464 -6.32 1.36 -36.91
N LYS A 465 -6.69 0.53 -37.88
CA LYS A 465 -6.11 0.57 -39.23
C LYS A 465 -6.25 1.98 -39.82
N GLY A 466 -5.13 2.57 -40.25
CA GLY A 466 -5.12 3.93 -40.81
C GLY A 466 -5.37 5.04 -39.78
N GLY A 467 -5.27 4.74 -38.48
CA GLY A 467 -5.52 5.70 -37.39
C GLY A 467 -7.00 5.89 -37.05
N GLU A 468 -7.89 5.09 -37.65
CA GLU A 468 -9.31 5.13 -37.36
C GLU A 468 -9.56 4.91 -35.87
N HIS A 469 -10.38 5.79 -35.26
CA HIS A 469 -10.68 5.81 -33.83
C HIS A 469 -9.50 5.98 -32.87
N LEU A 470 -8.28 6.23 -33.34
CA LEU A 470 -7.11 6.47 -32.48
C LEU A 470 -7.05 7.95 -32.04
N THR A 471 -8.06 8.37 -31.28
CA THR A 471 -8.25 9.74 -30.78
C THR A 471 -8.46 9.74 -29.26
N THR A 472 -8.65 10.92 -28.66
CA THR A 472 -9.03 11.05 -27.25
C THR A 472 -10.39 10.44 -26.90
N ASP A 473 -11.18 10.02 -27.89
CA ASP A 473 -12.40 9.23 -27.67
C ASP A 473 -12.13 7.80 -27.17
N LEU A 474 -10.86 7.35 -27.20
CA LEU A 474 -10.45 6.11 -26.55
C LEU A 474 -10.28 6.26 -25.03
N LEU A 475 -10.36 7.47 -24.48
CA LEU A 475 -10.26 7.68 -23.04
C LEU A 475 -11.64 7.50 -22.40
N TRP A 476 -11.69 6.74 -21.30
CA TRP A 476 -12.89 6.60 -20.50
C TRP A 476 -13.24 7.95 -19.87
N LYS A 477 -14.41 8.49 -20.19
CA LYS A 477 -14.88 9.81 -19.74
C LYS A 477 -15.64 9.76 -18.41
N GLY A 478 -15.41 8.72 -17.60
CA GLY A 478 -16.01 8.57 -16.27
C GLY A 478 -17.53 8.42 -16.29
N ASP A 479 -18.14 7.92 -17.36
CA ASP A 479 -19.60 7.93 -17.56
C ASP A 479 -20.23 9.34 -17.36
N GLY A 480 -19.43 10.40 -17.54
CA GLY A 480 -19.83 11.80 -17.35
C GLY A 480 -19.88 12.30 -15.90
N HIS A 481 -19.63 11.43 -14.90
CA HIS A 481 -19.73 11.82 -13.48
C HIS A 481 -18.61 11.25 -12.57
N ASN A 482 -17.93 10.20 -12.99
CA ASN A 482 -16.94 9.49 -12.18
C ASN A 482 -15.56 10.11 -12.32
N LYS A 483 -15.12 10.76 -11.23
CA LYS A 483 -13.82 11.44 -11.14
C LYS A 483 -12.61 10.50 -11.13
N ASN A 484 -12.81 9.19 -11.05
CA ASN A 484 -11.74 8.19 -11.19
C ASN A 484 -11.14 8.13 -12.61
N ALA A 485 -11.77 8.77 -13.61
CA ALA A 485 -11.31 8.76 -15.00
C ALA A 485 -9.92 9.38 -15.24
N ALA A 486 -9.46 10.24 -14.34
CA ALA A 486 -8.17 10.89 -14.38
C ALA A 486 -7.55 10.87 -13.00
N LEU A 487 -6.31 10.39 -12.87
CA LEU A 487 -5.59 10.34 -11.62
C LEU A 487 -4.19 10.96 -11.80
N THR A 488 -3.66 11.51 -10.72
CA THR A 488 -2.26 11.92 -10.60
C THR A 488 -1.61 11.14 -9.48
N ILE A 489 -0.44 10.59 -9.77
CA ILE A 489 0.39 9.92 -8.78
C ILE A 489 1.56 10.84 -8.48
N PHE A 490 1.75 11.13 -7.19
CA PHE A 490 2.92 11.80 -6.67
C PHE A 490 3.74 10.80 -5.87
N ARG A 491 5.01 10.61 -6.21
CA ARG A 491 5.95 9.88 -5.36
C ARG A 491 6.78 10.89 -4.57
N HIS A 492 6.98 10.59 -3.29
CA HIS A 492 7.66 11.41 -2.30
C HIS A 492 8.80 10.57 -1.73
N PHE A 493 9.86 10.39 -2.52
CA PHE A 493 11.00 9.53 -2.22
C PHE A 493 10.64 8.04 -1.98
N ASP A 494 10.27 7.66 -0.76
CA ASP A 494 9.97 6.29 -0.32
C ASP A 494 8.48 6.04 0.01
N SER A 495 7.63 7.03 -0.25
CA SER A 495 6.16 6.94 -0.20
C SER A 495 5.54 7.51 -1.48
N ALA A 496 4.23 7.32 -1.66
CA ALA A 496 3.51 7.93 -2.77
C ALA A 496 2.05 8.23 -2.39
N THR A 497 1.40 9.08 -3.19
CA THR A 497 0.00 9.47 -3.04
C THR A 497 -0.69 9.43 -4.39
N VAL A 498 -1.91 8.89 -4.43
CA VAL A 498 -2.81 9.00 -5.60
C VAL A 498 -3.87 10.06 -5.29
N VAL A 499 -4.14 10.92 -6.25
CA VAL A 499 -5.27 11.86 -6.18
C VAL A 499 -6.04 11.89 -7.49
N LYS A 500 -7.35 12.12 -7.41
CA LYS A 500 -8.20 12.36 -8.58
C LYS A 500 -7.87 13.69 -9.28
N GLY A 501 -7.90 13.68 -10.61
CA GLY A 501 -7.61 14.79 -11.51
C GLY A 501 -6.21 14.75 -12.12
N PHE A 502 -5.98 15.58 -13.14
CA PHE A 502 -4.65 15.87 -13.71
C PHE A 502 -4.07 17.10 -13.00
N ILE A 503 -3.43 16.84 -11.87
CA ILE A 503 -2.94 17.84 -10.92
C ILE A 503 -1.47 18.17 -11.24
N GLY A 504 -1.15 19.46 -11.15
CA GLY A 504 0.17 20.01 -11.43
C GLY A 504 0.42 20.30 -12.91
N GLN A 505 1.67 20.64 -13.20
CA GLN A 505 2.19 20.85 -14.55
C GLN A 505 2.10 19.57 -15.41
N GLU A 506 2.44 19.66 -16.68
CA GLU A 506 2.48 18.49 -17.55
C GLU A 506 3.63 17.57 -17.13
N PRO A 507 3.35 16.29 -16.81
CA PRO A 507 4.38 15.37 -16.37
C PRO A 507 5.23 14.89 -17.55
N LYS A 508 6.40 14.32 -17.22
CA LYS A 508 7.28 13.68 -18.20
C LYS A 508 6.55 12.55 -18.95
N THR A 509 5.82 11.69 -18.23
CA THR A 509 5.10 10.54 -18.81
C THR A 509 3.66 10.47 -18.32
N THR A 510 2.85 9.68 -19.03
CA THR A 510 1.45 9.42 -18.68
C THR A 510 1.10 8.00 -19.06
N TRP A 511 0.34 7.31 -18.21
CA TRP A 511 -0.07 5.93 -18.46
C TRP A 511 -1.53 5.92 -18.88
N ILE A 512 -1.84 5.15 -19.94
CA ILE A 512 -3.21 4.81 -20.29
C ILE A 512 -3.40 3.33 -19.98
N LEU A 513 -4.21 3.02 -18.97
CA LEU A 513 -4.47 1.66 -18.54
C LEU A 513 -5.70 1.11 -19.26
N ASP A 514 -5.55 -0.04 -19.91
CA ASP A 514 -6.67 -0.87 -20.37
C ASP A 514 -6.94 -1.98 -19.36
N TYR A 515 -7.99 -2.79 -19.60
CA TYR A 515 -8.38 -3.85 -18.68
C TYR A 515 -7.23 -4.81 -18.32
N ALA A 516 -6.53 -5.32 -19.33
CA ALA A 516 -5.52 -6.33 -19.13
C ALA A 516 -4.34 -5.77 -18.34
N LEU A 517 -3.90 -4.56 -18.69
CA LEU A 517 -2.83 -3.90 -17.95
C LEU A 517 -3.25 -3.59 -16.51
N PHE A 518 -4.45 -3.04 -16.30
CA PHE A 518 -4.90 -2.64 -14.96
C PHE A 518 -5.05 -3.84 -14.01
N GLU A 519 -5.69 -4.91 -14.48
CA GLU A 519 -5.88 -6.15 -13.71
C GLU A 519 -4.53 -6.82 -13.37
N ARG A 520 -3.57 -6.82 -14.30
CA ARG A 520 -2.23 -7.38 -14.06
C ARG A 520 -1.48 -6.61 -12.99
N ILE A 521 -1.54 -5.28 -13.01
CA ILE A 521 -0.88 -4.46 -11.97
C ILE A 521 -1.49 -4.79 -10.60
N HIS A 522 -2.82 -4.90 -10.51
CA HIS A 522 -3.50 -5.27 -9.25
C HIS A 522 -3.07 -6.64 -8.72
N TYR A 523 -3.09 -7.68 -9.56
CA TYR A 523 -2.68 -9.01 -9.10
C TYR A 523 -1.18 -9.10 -8.83
N LEU A 524 -0.35 -8.32 -9.54
CA LEU A 524 1.09 -8.29 -9.29
C LEU A 524 1.43 -7.64 -7.94
N LEU A 525 0.82 -6.49 -7.64
CA LEU A 525 1.23 -5.62 -6.53
C LEU A 525 0.33 -5.72 -5.29
N VAL A 526 -0.88 -6.27 -5.42
CA VAL A 526 -1.86 -6.30 -4.32
C VAL A 526 -2.26 -7.73 -3.98
N ALA A 527 -2.96 -8.41 -4.88
CA ALA A 527 -3.50 -9.73 -4.57
C ALA A 527 -2.40 -10.80 -4.50
N GLY A 528 -1.39 -10.71 -5.37
CA GLY A 528 -0.30 -11.68 -5.47
C GLY A 528 0.99 -11.30 -4.73
N PHE A 529 1.16 -10.02 -4.38
CA PHE A 529 2.36 -9.58 -3.68
C PHE A 529 2.42 -10.13 -2.27
N ASP A 530 3.61 -10.53 -1.88
CA ASP A 530 3.83 -11.21 -0.62
C ASP A 530 5.12 -10.71 0.02
N VAL A 531 4.92 -9.83 1.00
CA VAL A 531 5.97 -9.21 1.80
C VAL A 531 6.80 -10.22 2.60
N TYR A 532 6.23 -11.38 2.94
CA TYR A 532 6.97 -12.45 3.62
C TYR A 532 7.70 -13.37 2.64
N GLY A 533 7.60 -13.13 1.32
CA GLY A 533 8.22 -13.92 0.27
C GLY A 533 9.74 -13.72 0.19
N ASN A 534 10.43 -14.58 -0.55
CA ASN A 534 11.87 -14.48 -0.75
C ASN A 534 12.27 -13.31 -1.67
N ILE A 535 13.57 -13.01 -1.71
CA ILE A 535 14.14 -11.97 -2.59
C ILE A 535 13.79 -12.22 -4.07
N GLY A 536 13.69 -13.49 -4.48
CA GLY A 536 13.32 -13.86 -5.85
C GLY A 536 11.93 -13.36 -6.22
N HIS A 537 10.93 -13.59 -5.37
CA HIS A 537 9.56 -13.10 -5.57
C HIS A 537 9.52 -11.57 -5.67
N GLN A 538 10.18 -10.89 -4.73
CA GLN A 538 10.21 -9.42 -4.70
C GLN A 538 10.90 -8.84 -5.93
N LEU A 539 12.04 -9.40 -6.34
CA LEU A 539 12.80 -8.95 -7.51
C LEU A 539 12.06 -9.23 -8.82
N VAL A 540 11.48 -10.42 -9.00
CA VAL A 540 10.73 -10.75 -10.22
C VAL A 540 9.50 -9.87 -10.34
N THR A 541 8.78 -9.62 -9.24
CA THR A 541 7.65 -8.67 -9.22
C THR A 541 8.09 -7.28 -9.67
N ARG A 542 9.18 -6.79 -9.09
CA ARG A 542 9.77 -5.49 -9.43
C ARG A 542 10.19 -5.41 -10.91
N LEU A 543 10.81 -6.45 -11.45
CA LEU A 543 11.24 -6.47 -12.85
C LEU A 543 10.04 -6.58 -13.81
N TYR A 544 8.99 -7.30 -13.43
CA TYR A 544 7.76 -7.40 -14.21
C TYR A 544 7.03 -6.06 -14.30
N MET A 545 7.09 -5.25 -13.24
CA MET A 545 6.48 -3.92 -13.23
C MET A 545 7.10 -2.96 -14.25
N ASP A 546 8.38 -3.12 -14.60
CA ASP A 546 8.97 -2.32 -15.70
C ASP A 546 8.24 -2.58 -17.02
N PHE A 547 7.84 -3.83 -17.31
CA PHE A 547 7.08 -4.14 -18.52
C PHE A 547 5.70 -3.48 -18.49
N LEU A 548 4.99 -3.56 -17.36
CA LEU A 548 3.65 -2.98 -17.20
C LEU A 548 3.68 -1.45 -17.32
N ARG A 549 4.66 -0.77 -16.71
CA ARG A 549 4.87 0.67 -16.92
C ARG A 549 5.01 0.99 -18.41
N LEU A 550 5.93 0.28 -19.08
CA LEU A 550 6.23 0.55 -20.49
C LEU A 550 5.01 0.34 -21.37
N GLU A 551 4.18 -0.66 -21.07
CA GLU A 551 2.92 -0.89 -21.76
C GLU A 551 1.96 0.30 -21.61
N GLY A 552 1.78 0.82 -20.39
CA GLY A 552 0.91 1.97 -20.12
C GLY A 552 1.40 3.26 -20.79
N GLU A 553 2.71 3.49 -20.78
CA GLU A 553 3.36 4.60 -21.49
C GLU A 553 3.23 4.46 -23.01
N GLN A 554 3.33 3.24 -23.53
CA GLN A 554 3.21 2.96 -24.96
C GLN A 554 1.77 3.16 -25.47
N ASN A 555 0.77 2.87 -24.63
CA ASN A 555 -0.63 3.21 -24.92
C ASN A 555 -0.83 4.73 -25.07
N PHE A 556 -0.17 5.56 -24.25
CA PHE A 556 -0.16 7.02 -24.45
C PHE A 556 0.56 7.43 -25.73
N LEU A 557 1.76 6.86 -25.99
CA LEU A 557 2.51 7.14 -27.22
C LEU A 557 1.71 6.78 -28.48
N ALA A 558 0.80 5.79 -28.43
CA ALA A 558 -0.05 5.43 -29.56
C ALA A 558 -0.94 6.59 -30.03
N LEU A 559 -1.38 7.49 -29.13
CA LEU A 559 -2.17 8.66 -29.50
C LEU A 559 -1.35 9.77 -30.16
N LEU A 560 -0.02 9.75 -30.02
CA LEU A 560 0.88 10.72 -30.64
C LEU A 560 1.17 10.39 -32.12
N PRO A 561 1.59 11.38 -32.94
CA PRO A 561 1.98 11.14 -34.32
C PRO A 561 3.09 10.09 -34.41
N GLU A 562 2.93 9.09 -35.29
CA GLU A 562 3.84 7.96 -35.43
C GLU A 562 5.31 8.40 -35.56
N ALA A 563 5.57 9.41 -36.39
CA ALA A 563 6.91 9.95 -36.63
C ALA A 563 7.59 10.56 -35.38
N LYS A 564 6.82 10.95 -34.36
CA LYS A 564 7.32 11.62 -33.14
C LYS A 564 7.49 10.66 -31.97
N ARG A 565 6.79 9.52 -31.94
CA ARG A 565 6.79 8.55 -30.82
C ARG A 565 8.20 8.14 -30.39
N ASN A 566 9.06 7.80 -31.36
CA ASN A 566 10.42 7.34 -31.07
C ASN A 566 11.35 8.45 -30.54
N GLN A 567 11.13 9.70 -30.94
CA GLN A 567 11.86 10.84 -30.40
C GLN A 567 11.47 11.07 -28.93
N ILE A 568 10.16 11.11 -28.65
CA ILE A 568 9.61 11.32 -27.30
C ILE A 568 10.05 10.19 -26.36
N LYS A 569 9.92 8.92 -26.80
CA LYS A 569 10.37 7.76 -26.03
C LYS A 569 11.87 7.81 -25.70
N LYS A 570 12.73 8.23 -26.63
CA LYS A 570 14.17 8.41 -26.36
C LYS A 570 14.44 9.51 -25.33
N GLN A 571 13.64 10.57 -25.33
CA GLN A 571 13.71 11.62 -24.31
C GLN A 571 13.27 11.10 -22.93
N TRP A 572 12.26 10.24 -22.87
CA TRP A 572 11.80 9.65 -21.60
C TRP A 572 12.82 8.68 -20.99
N TYR A 573 13.64 8.04 -21.83
CA TYR A 573 14.55 6.95 -21.47
C TYR A 573 16.02 7.31 -21.76
N ARG A 574 16.44 8.54 -21.46
CA ARG A 574 17.84 8.98 -21.58
C ARG A 574 18.72 8.14 -20.65
N ASN A 575 19.97 7.88 -21.05
CA ASN A 575 20.95 7.11 -20.26
C ASN A 575 20.49 5.70 -19.82
N SER A 576 19.53 5.12 -20.54
CA SER A 576 19.01 3.79 -20.18
C SER A 576 20.06 2.68 -20.35
N PRO A 577 20.03 1.64 -19.48
CA PRO A 577 20.91 0.49 -19.61
C PRO A 577 20.78 -0.21 -20.98
N PRO A 578 21.84 -0.89 -21.45
CA PRO A 578 21.82 -1.63 -22.71
C PRO A 578 20.72 -2.70 -22.80
N ASP A 579 20.40 -3.37 -21.69
CA ASP A 579 19.39 -4.43 -21.66
C ASP A 579 17.98 -3.92 -21.86
N LEU A 580 17.61 -2.79 -21.24
CA LEU A 580 16.35 -2.11 -21.48
C LEU A 580 16.27 -1.62 -22.94
N SER A 581 17.37 -1.07 -23.44
CA SER A 581 17.48 -0.64 -24.84
C SER A 581 17.30 -1.82 -25.82
N LYS A 582 17.78 -3.02 -25.47
CA LYS A 582 17.63 -4.25 -26.25
C LYS A 582 16.19 -4.78 -26.18
N PHE A 583 15.54 -4.72 -25.02
CA PHE A 583 14.11 -5.02 -24.89
C PHE A 583 13.26 -4.16 -25.83
N PHE A 584 13.50 -2.84 -25.86
CA PHE A 584 12.80 -1.94 -26.77
C PHE A 584 13.01 -2.28 -28.25
N LYS A 585 14.26 -2.58 -28.66
CA LYS A 585 14.58 -2.91 -30.06
C LYS A 585 13.95 -4.21 -30.54
N ASN A 586 13.64 -5.14 -29.64
CA ASN A 586 13.20 -6.48 -29.97
C ASN A 586 11.67 -6.66 -29.98
N ASN A 587 10.92 -5.64 -29.58
CA ASN A 587 9.45 -5.67 -29.57
C ASN A 587 8.89 -5.04 -30.84
N ARG A 588 7.80 -5.61 -31.36
CA ARG A 588 7.12 -5.11 -32.55
C ARG A 588 6.44 -3.79 -32.20
N GLU A 589 6.84 -2.70 -32.84
CA GLU A 589 6.24 -1.39 -32.58
C GLU A 589 4.85 -1.29 -33.23
N PHE A 590 3.93 -0.60 -32.54
CA PHE A 590 2.62 -0.26 -33.07
C PHE A 590 2.78 0.83 -34.15
N SER A 591 2.22 0.58 -35.34
CA SER A 591 2.57 1.30 -36.57
C SER A 591 1.39 2.00 -37.24
N GLN A 592 0.25 2.18 -36.55
CA GLN A 592 -0.84 2.97 -37.10
C GLN A 592 -0.61 4.45 -36.80
N PRO A 593 -0.95 5.37 -37.73
CA PRO A 593 -0.88 6.81 -37.47
C PRO A 593 -1.90 7.21 -36.39
N SER A 594 -1.70 8.36 -35.75
CA SER A 594 -2.72 8.93 -34.87
C SER A 594 -3.94 9.37 -35.66
N GLY A 595 -5.14 9.21 -35.10
CA GLY A 595 -6.37 9.78 -35.63
C GLY A 595 -6.56 11.26 -35.25
N ILE A 596 -5.69 11.81 -34.41
CA ILE A 596 -5.74 13.20 -33.95
C ILE A 596 -5.06 14.11 -34.98
N ASN A 597 -5.72 15.21 -35.34
CA ASN A 597 -5.16 16.25 -36.18
C ASN A 597 -4.42 17.30 -35.34
N TYR A 598 -3.12 17.10 -35.16
CA TYR A 598 -2.24 18.00 -34.42
C TYR A 598 -1.96 19.30 -35.20
N LYS A 599 -1.98 20.43 -34.49
CA LYS A 599 -1.82 21.78 -35.03
C LYS A 599 -0.51 22.45 -34.62
N THR A 600 0.25 21.83 -33.72
CA THR A 600 1.49 22.38 -33.16
C THR A 600 2.70 21.49 -33.44
N ASP A 601 3.90 22.06 -33.29
CA ASP A 601 5.17 21.31 -33.36
C ASP A 601 5.49 20.54 -32.07
N ASP A 602 4.70 20.74 -31.01
CA ASP A 602 4.76 20.04 -29.73
C ASP A 602 3.49 19.18 -29.51
N PRO A 603 3.40 18.02 -30.17
CA PRO A 603 2.23 17.17 -30.08
C PRO A 603 2.02 16.58 -28.68
N GLN A 604 3.05 16.51 -27.82
CA GLN A 604 2.87 16.00 -26.46
C GLN A 604 2.08 17.03 -25.62
N HIS A 605 2.49 18.30 -25.66
CA HIS A 605 1.76 19.39 -25.03
C HIS A 605 0.31 19.51 -25.55
N GLU A 606 0.14 19.43 -26.88
CA GLU A 606 -1.19 19.48 -27.50
C GLU A 606 -2.08 18.29 -27.07
N LEU A 607 -1.52 17.08 -27.00
CA LEU A 607 -2.25 15.91 -26.49
C LEU A 607 -2.68 16.10 -25.04
N TYR A 608 -1.81 16.64 -24.17
CA TYR A 608 -2.21 16.93 -22.78
C TYR A 608 -3.38 17.92 -22.69
N THR A 609 -3.39 18.92 -23.56
CA THR A 609 -4.52 19.87 -23.66
C THR A 609 -5.79 19.15 -24.11
N LEU A 610 -5.73 18.35 -25.17
CA LEU A 610 -6.88 17.59 -25.69
C LEU A 610 -7.41 16.56 -24.68
N MET A 611 -6.54 15.93 -23.88
CA MET A 611 -6.93 15.02 -22.82
C MET A 611 -7.68 15.74 -21.70
N LYS A 612 -7.18 16.90 -21.27
CA LYS A 612 -7.87 17.75 -20.27
C LYS A 612 -9.23 18.20 -20.78
N GLU A 613 -9.34 18.61 -22.03
CA GLU A 613 -10.61 18.98 -22.66
C GLU A 613 -11.59 17.80 -22.71
N ALA A 614 -11.12 16.62 -23.13
CA ALA A 614 -11.96 15.42 -23.23
C ALA A 614 -12.50 14.94 -21.87
N LEU A 615 -11.74 15.16 -20.79
CA LEU A 615 -12.09 14.74 -19.44
C LEU A 615 -12.63 15.86 -18.56
N ALA A 616 -12.71 17.09 -19.06
CA ALA A 616 -13.12 18.28 -18.29
C ALA A 616 -14.38 18.09 -17.43
N PRO A 617 -15.45 17.39 -17.89
CA PRO A 617 -16.65 17.17 -17.07
C PRO A 617 -16.44 16.36 -15.78
N VAL A 618 -15.36 15.56 -15.72
CA VAL A 618 -15.09 14.62 -14.62
C VAL A 618 -13.76 14.90 -13.91
N LEU A 619 -13.02 15.96 -14.27
CA LEU A 619 -11.81 16.34 -13.53
C LEU A 619 -12.17 16.82 -12.12
N SER A 620 -11.37 16.42 -11.14
CA SER A 620 -11.55 16.82 -9.74
C SER A 620 -10.99 18.22 -9.50
N GLU A 621 -11.79 19.08 -8.85
CA GLU A 621 -11.39 20.43 -8.45
C GLU A 621 -10.71 20.50 -7.07
N ARG A 622 -10.71 19.40 -6.29
CA ARG A 622 -10.26 19.38 -4.88
C ARG A 622 -8.85 19.95 -4.68
N TYR A 623 -7.95 19.67 -5.62
CA TYR A 623 -6.54 20.08 -5.59
C TYR A 623 -6.22 21.02 -6.75
N ASN A 624 -7.16 21.88 -7.14
CA ASN A 624 -6.98 22.79 -8.27
C ASN A 624 -5.81 23.76 -8.01
N TYR A 625 -4.64 23.42 -8.56
CA TYR A 625 -3.41 24.18 -8.39
C TYR A 625 -3.48 25.58 -9.01
N THR A 626 -4.41 25.81 -9.95
CA THR A 626 -4.62 27.13 -10.56
C THR A 626 -5.30 28.13 -9.63
N GLU A 627 -5.93 27.65 -8.55
CA GLU A 627 -6.54 28.49 -7.49
C GLU A 627 -5.54 28.90 -6.40
N VAL A 628 -4.29 28.48 -6.49
CA VAL A 628 -3.26 28.89 -5.54
C VAL A 628 -3.00 30.40 -5.70
N PRO A 629 -3.05 31.19 -4.61
CA PRO A 629 -2.79 32.62 -4.66
C PRO A 629 -1.44 32.96 -5.29
N LYS A 630 -1.40 34.03 -6.10
CA LYS A 630 -0.19 34.48 -6.81
C LYS A 630 1.08 34.54 -5.94
N PRO A 631 1.06 35.01 -4.68
CA PRO A 631 2.26 35.03 -3.85
C PRO A 631 2.85 33.65 -3.57
N LEU A 632 2.02 32.61 -3.51
CA LEU A 632 2.44 31.23 -3.25
C LEU A 632 2.77 30.48 -4.55
N ASN A 633 2.08 30.80 -5.64
CA ASN A 633 2.26 30.14 -6.93
C ASN A 633 3.66 30.37 -7.57
N VAL A 634 4.45 31.29 -7.00
CA VAL A 634 5.86 31.47 -7.39
C VAL A 634 6.67 30.18 -7.17
N VAL A 635 6.30 29.35 -6.18
CA VAL A 635 6.96 28.06 -5.90
C VAL A 635 6.97 27.15 -7.13
N SER A 636 5.87 27.11 -7.89
CA SER A 636 5.77 26.25 -9.07
C SER A 636 6.61 26.70 -10.27
N ASN A 637 7.20 27.89 -10.21
CA ASN A 637 8.05 28.44 -11.28
C ASN A 637 9.48 28.68 -10.80
N MET A 638 9.88 28.12 -9.65
CA MET A 638 11.24 28.24 -9.14
C MET A 638 12.24 27.53 -10.05
N PRO A 639 13.48 28.04 -10.18
CA PRO A 639 14.52 27.33 -10.90
C PRO A 639 14.85 26.02 -10.18
N ALA A 640 15.22 24.98 -10.93
CA ALA A 640 15.50 23.65 -10.40
C ALA A 640 16.50 23.68 -9.22
N LYS A 641 17.53 24.52 -9.28
CA LYS A 641 18.50 24.73 -8.18
C LYS A 641 17.88 25.13 -6.84
N ALA A 642 16.79 25.91 -6.87
CA ALA A 642 16.05 26.28 -5.66
C ALA A 642 15.11 25.14 -5.23
N VAL A 643 14.48 24.47 -6.19
CA VAL A 643 13.64 23.29 -5.95
C VAL A 643 14.44 22.16 -5.28
N ASN A 644 15.70 21.95 -5.67
CA ASN A 644 16.57 20.92 -5.08
C ASN A 644 16.80 21.10 -3.56
N LEU A 645 16.53 22.29 -3.01
CA LEU A 645 16.64 22.59 -1.58
C LEU A 645 15.34 22.32 -0.81
N LEU A 646 14.23 22.07 -1.51
CA LEU A 646 12.94 21.79 -0.89
C LEU A 646 12.91 20.33 -0.40
N PRO A 647 12.32 20.09 0.79
CA PRO A 647 11.87 18.76 1.15
C PRO A 647 10.92 18.17 0.10
N GLN A 648 10.76 16.86 0.09
CA GLN A 648 9.90 16.15 -0.87
C GLN A 648 8.43 16.60 -0.78
N LEU A 649 7.99 16.86 0.45
CA LEU A 649 6.67 17.39 0.79
C LEU A 649 6.84 18.53 1.79
N SER A 650 5.96 19.53 1.75
CA SER A 650 5.92 20.54 2.80
C SER A 650 4.49 21.07 2.94
N PHE A 651 4.02 21.15 4.19
CA PHE A 651 2.72 21.74 4.51
C PHE A 651 2.86 23.21 4.90
N VAL A 652 2.09 24.07 4.25
CA VAL A 652 2.07 25.51 4.49
C VAL A 652 0.68 25.91 5.00
N LEU A 653 0.61 26.42 6.22
CA LEU A 653 -0.62 26.99 6.79
C LEU A 653 -0.61 28.51 6.60
N VAL A 654 -1.59 29.01 5.84
CA VAL A 654 -1.73 30.44 5.55
C VAL A 654 -2.91 31.00 6.32
N LYS A 655 -2.60 31.91 7.24
CA LYS A 655 -3.61 32.66 8.00
C LYS A 655 -4.44 33.54 7.06
N GLN A 656 -5.75 33.41 7.15
CA GLN A 656 -6.74 34.16 6.39
C GLN A 656 -7.14 35.44 7.13
N LYS A 657 -7.91 36.31 6.47
CA LYS A 657 -8.40 37.58 7.05
C LYS A 657 -9.35 37.38 8.23
N ASP A 658 -10.02 36.24 8.30
CA ASP A 658 -10.98 35.85 9.35
C ASP A 658 -10.34 35.01 10.47
N ASP A 659 -9.01 35.06 10.60
CA ASP A 659 -8.19 34.25 11.52
C ASP A 659 -8.21 32.72 11.27
N SER A 660 -8.98 32.23 10.28
CA SER A 660 -8.91 30.84 9.86
C SER A 660 -7.58 30.53 9.17
N HIS A 661 -7.22 29.26 9.04
CA HIS A 661 -6.03 28.84 8.32
C HIS A 661 -6.42 28.01 7.09
N LYS A 662 -5.79 28.30 5.95
CA LYS A 662 -5.88 27.47 4.75
C LYS A 662 -4.57 26.72 4.57
N GLY A 663 -4.65 25.39 4.50
CA GLY A 663 -3.51 24.53 4.21
C GLY A 663 -3.20 24.50 2.71
N TYR A 664 -1.92 24.40 2.41
CA TYR A 664 -1.36 24.13 1.08
C TYR A 664 -0.28 23.06 1.21
N THR A 665 -0.07 22.32 0.12
CA THR A 665 1.04 21.37 0.02
C THR A 665 1.97 21.81 -1.10
N ILE A 666 3.25 21.91 -0.79
CA ILE A 666 4.33 21.99 -1.79
C ILE A 666 4.86 20.58 -2.01
N ILE A 667 4.94 20.16 -3.27
CA ILE A 667 5.40 18.85 -3.69
C ILE A 667 6.61 19.06 -4.59
N HIS A 668 7.76 18.56 -4.19
CA HIS A 668 8.98 18.53 -5.01
C HIS A 668 8.98 17.25 -5.84
N HIS A 669 9.10 17.39 -7.16
CA HIS A 669 9.24 16.26 -8.09
C HIS A 669 10.69 16.09 -8.48
N ASN A 670 11.29 14.98 -8.05
CA ASN A 670 12.61 14.58 -8.54
C ASN A 670 12.49 14.17 -10.01
N ALA A 671 13.23 14.83 -10.90
CA ALA A 671 13.36 14.42 -12.28
C ALA A 671 14.43 13.33 -12.46
N HIS A 672 14.19 12.38 -13.35
CA HIS A 672 15.15 11.32 -13.67
C HIS A 672 15.35 11.21 -15.17
N TYR A 673 16.54 10.80 -15.60
CA TYR A 673 16.79 10.46 -17.00
C TYR A 673 15.96 9.26 -17.45
N ASN A 674 15.79 8.27 -16.57
CA ASN A 674 14.89 7.12 -16.68
C ASN A 674 14.66 6.50 -15.30
N ILE A 675 13.64 5.64 -15.15
CA ILE A 675 13.31 4.94 -13.90
C ILE A 675 13.58 3.42 -14.01
N SER A 676 14.70 3.05 -14.64
CA SER A 676 15.05 1.62 -14.87
C SER A 676 16.06 1.05 -13.88
N SER A 677 16.63 1.89 -13.02
CA SER A 677 17.63 1.49 -12.04
C SER A 677 16.98 0.95 -10.76
N LEU A 678 17.39 -0.25 -10.33
CA LEU A 678 16.90 -0.88 -9.10
C LEU A 678 17.53 -0.28 -7.84
N LEU A 679 18.84 -0.02 -7.88
CA LEU A 679 19.66 0.25 -6.69
C LEU A 679 20.47 1.55 -6.77
N ASN A 680 20.50 2.22 -7.92
CA ASN A 680 21.26 3.46 -8.13
C ASN A 680 20.32 4.53 -8.70
N GLU A 681 19.42 5.03 -7.87
CA GLU A 681 18.52 6.12 -8.23
C GLU A 681 19.28 7.44 -8.43
N ASP A 682 20.23 7.74 -7.54
CA ASP A 682 21.04 8.98 -7.58
C ASP A 682 21.76 9.14 -8.93
N GLY A 683 22.32 8.07 -9.47
CA GLY A 683 22.96 8.07 -10.79
C GLY A 683 22.00 8.31 -11.96
N GLN A 684 20.69 8.26 -11.74
CA GLN A 684 19.67 8.57 -12.73
C GLN A 684 18.99 9.93 -12.51
N ARG A 685 19.34 10.68 -11.45
CA ARG A 685 18.76 12.00 -11.16
C ARG A 685 19.17 13.03 -12.22
N ALA A 686 18.19 13.77 -12.71
CA ALA A 686 18.34 14.91 -13.60
C ALA A 686 18.05 16.19 -12.81
N TYR A 687 18.92 16.55 -11.86
CA TYR A 687 18.72 17.66 -10.91
C TYR A 687 18.33 19.00 -11.55
N GLU A 688 18.80 19.27 -12.77
CA GLU A 688 18.50 20.49 -13.52
C GLU A 688 17.06 20.53 -14.07
N GLU A 689 16.33 19.43 -13.98
CA GLU A 689 14.94 19.26 -14.46
C GLU A 689 13.94 19.11 -13.31
N ASP A 690 14.38 19.24 -12.06
CA ASP A 690 13.50 19.20 -10.89
C ASP A 690 12.49 20.34 -10.91
N THR A 691 11.29 20.05 -10.42
CA THR A 691 10.15 20.98 -10.43
C THR A 691 9.34 20.86 -9.15
N ALA A 692 8.49 21.86 -8.88
CA ALA A 692 7.62 21.84 -7.73
C ALA A 692 6.16 22.16 -8.11
N THR A 693 5.21 21.50 -7.46
CA THR A 693 3.78 21.84 -7.56
C THR A 693 3.29 22.31 -6.20
N ILE A 694 2.58 23.43 -6.15
CA ILE A 694 1.81 23.83 -4.98
C ILE A 694 0.31 23.60 -5.22
N VAL A 695 -0.38 23.03 -4.24
CA VAL A 695 -1.83 22.75 -4.29
C VAL A 695 -2.52 23.22 -3.01
N PRO A 696 -3.82 23.59 -3.05
CA PRO A 696 -4.61 23.77 -1.84
C PRO A 696 -4.84 22.43 -1.11
N GLY A 697 -4.89 22.44 0.22
CA GLY A 697 -5.11 21.24 1.03
C GLY A 697 -3.85 20.42 1.31
N PHE A 698 -4.04 19.20 1.80
CA PHE A 698 -2.97 18.28 2.22
C PHE A 698 -2.88 17.08 1.27
N ILE A 699 -1.72 16.88 0.65
CA ILE A 699 -1.35 15.68 -0.12
C ILE A 699 -0.12 15.07 0.53
N GLY A 700 -0.08 13.74 0.69
CA GLY A 700 1.05 13.05 1.31
C GLY A 700 0.80 12.69 2.76
N ASP A 701 1.36 11.54 3.16
CA ASP A 701 1.23 10.99 4.51
C ASP A 701 2.48 11.26 5.38
N TYR A 702 3.59 11.68 4.75
CA TYR A 702 4.90 11.93 5.37
C TYR A 702 5.46 13.29 4.90
N PRO A 703 5.06 14.40 5.53
CA PRO A 703 5.55 15.74 5.18
C PRO A 703 6.98 16.00 5.63
#